data_AF-A0A9D5EGJ6-F1
#
_entry.id   AF-A0A9D5EGJ6-F1
#
_cell.length_a   1.000
_cell.length_b   1.000
_cell.length_c   1.000
_cell.angle_alpha   90.00
_cell.angle_beta   90.00
_cell.angle_gamma   90.00
#
_symmetry.space_group_name_H-M   'P 1'
#
loop_
_entity.id
_entity.type
_entity.pdbx_description
1 polymer ?
#
loop_
_entity_poly.entity_id
_entity_poly.type
_entity_poly.pdbx_seq_one_letter_code
_entity_poly.pdbx_strand_id
1 'polypeptide(L)'
;MSELRFTDTNAGDDSKGRAFGLEGDLYLPVVLGIVMAIALFAGFVWVGTGPGVATAVAALPVGVVSGWIVLFKHGKPAGYDRDKIDDLLGGGDFTREASGKSITKNHTDAPEGRFVHGMLVFGSPERGGLAAKGFRLERPDLRGASYERLNAFQDQMRTLLALLAPGRRLQVQWWVDADYRQALLHYHETTQKIPDPEVRRVRNERFTRYWPRTINGTLRREHLVIFLSIEITASPGFAATRSGITEHYRTVLEELAGQFEEFAETLRTVFGPETPVQPLGDVEHFALIRRFLNPSLERRAEEDPSAGFDPALSIQENCWHSEGIGQRSGGFVLDGHYHAVLALSRWPQRTRPGIVTHLTGLPFLDYCITVNLTPVTSRRVITEEEKAAERLRGEYSDKPRASLLVALRKKERKVEALSGGFARPFHVTYLIRVWAPTAEALREKVAAVQAAVNAMDGAQCFECALPTTAKKLFFAAWPGWTHSAYHHRELYAEDAYLADALPFSATFTGALADAEALYDGNHGNLVGVTTAVGGSPQHAVVFGMTGAGKSAFIEDFLFQTAGLFSHSLLIEEGQSYRRFAEALGETSIIIHPDAGFTLNYLDTQGLPLTQLHLATAVALLARMVGAPESAEQLALRQAQLTQYLHQLYRDTFTDWSRRNSQQAEEVRRFACAVHAWRTKLPAGATPVEAFVDLRDRLNAKEDEALAFVAGLTEAAITRFAQEPATERLVAQTA
;
A
#
# COMPACT_ATOMS: atom_id res chain seq x y z
N MET A 1 19.25 14.53 10.20
CA MET A 1 20.40 13.69 9.74
C MET A 1 20.38 13.68 8.22
N SER A 2 21.41 14.20 7.54
CA SER A 2 21.38 14.53 6.11
C SER A 2 21.93 13.46 5.16
N GLU A 3 22.36 12.29 5.66
CA GLU A 3 22.94 11.22 4.83
C GLU A 3 22.04 9.98 4.77
N LEU A 4 22.04 9.31 3.61
CA LEU A 4 21.32 8.06 3.40
C LEU A 4 22.04 6.93 4.15
N ARG A 5 21.30 6.12 4.91
CA ARG A 5 21.87 4.99 5.66
C ARG A 5 22.27 3.86 4.71
N PHE A 6 23.50 3.36 4.88
CA PHE A 6 23.98 2.14 4.23
C PHE A 6 24.24 1.07 5.29
N THR A 7 23.82 -0.17 5.01
CA THR A 7 23.97 -1.30 5.92
C THR A 7 24.73 -2.42 5.23
N ASP A 8 25.85 -2.87 5.81
CA ASP A 8 26.58 -4.02 5.29
C ASP A 8 25.80 -5.32 5.53
N THR A 9 25.88 -6.26 4.60
CA THR A 9 25.22 -7.57 4.74
C THR A 9 26.22 -8.69 5.08
N ASN A 10 25.69 -9.91 5.24
CA ASN A 10 26.49 -11.13 5.38
C ASN A 10 26.99 -11.72 4.05
N ALA A 11 26.83 -11.05 2.91
CA ALA A 11 27.18 -11.59 1.58
C ALA A 11 28.65 -12.06 1.45
N GLY A 12 29.57 -11.56 2.29
CA GLY A 12 30.98 -11.94 2.34
C GLY A 12 31.33 -13.17 3.19
N ASP A 13 30.43 -13.65 4.07
CA ASP A 13 30.79 -14.64 5.10
C ASP A 13 30.36 -16.08 4.78
N ASP A 14 29.61 -16.32 3.70
CA ASP A 14 28.95 -17.61 3.39
C ASP A 14 29.82 -18.65 2.64
N SER A 15 31.15 -18.56 2.74
CA SER A 15 32.02 -19.63 2.22
C SER A 15 32.03 -20.80 3.19
N LYS A 16 31.29 -21.87 2.87
CA LYS A 16 31.51 -23.19 3.47
C LYS A 16 32.91 -23.65 3.06
N GLY A 17 33.89 -23.47 3.94
CA GLY A 17 35.30 -23.78 3.66
C GLY A 17 35.48 -25.16 3.00
N ARG A 18 36.56 -25.32 2.23
CA ARG A 18 36.83 -26.58 1.51
C ARG A 18 37.73 -27.50 2.33
N ALA A 19 37.32 -28.73 2.52
CA ALA A 19 38.13 -29.80 3.10
C ALA A 19 38.35 -30.89 2.05
N PHE A 20 39.60 -31.25 1.76
CA PHE A 20 39.96 -32.26 0.76
C PHE A 20 39.35 -32.04 -0.64
N GLY A 21 39.20 -30.77 -1.06
CA GLY A 21 38.57 -30.42 -2.35
C GLY A 21 37.04 -30.51 -2.37
N LEU A 22 36.42 -30.93 -1.28
CA LEU A 22 34.96 -30.99 -1.10
C LEU A 22 34.48 -29.79 -0.28
N GLU A 23 33.27 -29.29 -0.59
CA GLU A 23 32.70 -28.11 0.07
C GLU A 23 32.08 -28.48 1.43
N GLY A 24 32.47 -27.76 2.48
CA GLY A 24 31.98 -27.94 3.84
C GLY A 24 32.13 -29.37 4.35
N ASP A 25 31.03 -29.90 4.89
CA ASP A 25 30.97 -31.21 5.56
C ASP A 25 30.84 -32.40 4.59
N LEU A 26 30.95 -32.19 3.28
CA LEU A 26 30.82 -33.26 2.28
C LEU A 26 31.90 -34.35 2.38
N TYR A 27 32.99 -34.11 3.12
CA TYR A 27 34.00 -35.14 3.41
C TYR A 27 33.50 -36.18 4.44
N LEU A 28 32.58 -35.82 5.34
CA LEU A 28 32.07 -36.72 6.39
C LEU A 28 31.40 -37.99 5.83
N PRO A 29 30.50 -37.89 4.83
CA PRO A 29 29.95 -39.08 4.16
C PRO A 29 31.02 -39.99 3.54
N VAL A 30 32.08 -39.41 2.99
CA VAL A 30 33.20 -40.19 2.39
C VAL A 30 33.94 -40.96 3.48
N VAL A 31 34.27 -40.30 4.59
CA VAL A 31 34.91 -40.95 5.75
C VAL A 31 34.03 -42.07 6.30
N LEU A 32 32.72 -41.83 6.45
CA LEU A 32 31.77 -42.84 6.90
C LEU A 32 31.67 -44.02 5.92
N GLY A 33 31.70 -43.73 4.61
CA GLY A 33 31.77 -44.75 3.56
C GLY A 33 33.04 -45.61 3.65
N ILE A 34 34.19 -45.01 3.96
CA ILE A 34 35.46 -45.73 4.16
C ILE A 34 35.40 -46.61 5.42
N VAL A 35 34.86 -46.08 6.52
CA VAL A 35 34.70 -46.85 7.78
C VAL A 35 33.77 -48.05 7.54
N MET A 36 32.66 -47.86 6.84
CA MET A 36 31.75 -48.93 6.44
C MET A 36 32.43 -49.97 5.53
N ALA A 37 33.25 -49.52 4.57
CA ALA A 37 34.02 -50.41 3.71
C ALA A 37 34.99 -51.30 4.51
N ILE A 38 35.71 -50.72 5.47
CA ILE A 38 36.63 -51.47 6.35
C ILE A 38 35.87 -52.50 7.20
N ALA A 39 34.73 -52.11 7.76
CA ALA A 39 33.89 -53.02 8.56
C ALA A 39 33.32 -54.17 7.72
N LEU A 40 32.81 -53.89 6.51
CA LEU A 40 32.32 -54.91 5.60
C LEU A 40 33.43 -55.86 5.16
N PHE A 41 34.61 -55.32 4.81
CA PHE A 41 35.76 -56.14 4.44
C PHE A 41 36.15 -57.10 5.57
N ALA A 42 36.29 -56.59 6.80
CA ALA A 42 36.61 -57.41 7.96
C ALA A 42 35.54 -58.48 8.23
N GLY A 43 34.25 -58.13 8.12
CA GLY A 43 33.14 -59.07 8.28
C GLY A 43 33.12 -60.19 7.22
N PHE A 44 33.33 -59.85 5.94
CA PHE A 44 33.39 -60.86 4.87
C PHE A 44 34.63 -61.75 4.98
N VAL A 45 35.78 -61.20 5.37
CA VAL A 45 36.97 -62.02 5.62
C VAL A 45 36.74 -62.98 6.81
N TRP A 46 36.04 -62.54 7.85
CA TRP A 46 35.72 -63.38 9.02
C TRP A 46 34.77 -64.54 8.71
N VAL A 47 33.84 -64.36 7.76
CA VAL A 47 32.90 -65.40 7.31
C VAL A 47 33.52 -66.35 6.25
N GLY A 48 34.82 -66.21 5.95
CA GLY A 48 35.55 -67.10 5.05
C GLY A 48 35.35 -66.79 3.56
N THR A 49 34.85 -65.59 3.23
CA THR A 49 34.73 -65.13 1.83
C THR A 49 36.12 -64.84 1.26
N GLY A 50 36.34 -65.20 -0.01
CA GLY A 50 37.62 -64.95 -0.68
C GLY A 50 38.01 -63.45 -0.68
N PRO A 51 39.28 -63.09 -0.46
CA PRO A 51 39.71 -61.69 -0.32
C PRO A 51 39.33 -60.79 -1.50
N GLY A 52 39.28 -61.33 -2.71
CA GLY A 52 38.86 -60.60 -3.91
C GLY A 52 37.38 -60.20 -3.88
N VAL A 53 36.50 -61.11 -3.45
CA VAL A 53 35.06 -60.85 -3.33
C VAL A 53 34.78 -59.91 -2.16
N ALA A 54 35.45 -60.12 -1.03
CA ALA A 54 35.36 -59.23 0.13
C ALA A 54 35.76 -57.80 -0.22
N THR A 55 36.86 -57.61 -0.97
CA THR A 55 37.31 -56.28 -1.45
C THR A 55 36.28 -55.65 -2.39
N ALA A 56 35.78 -56.40 -3.37
CA ALA A 56 34.84 -55.88 -4.36
C ALA A 56 33.54 -55.39 -3.71
N VAL A 57 32.98 -56.17 -2.77
CA VAL A 57 31.76 -55.80 -2.05
C VAL A 57 32.02 -54.65 -1.07
N ALA A 58 33.15 -54.67 -0.36
CA ALA A 58 33.54 -53.61 0.57
C ALA A 58 33.79 -52.26 -0.12
N ALA A 59 34.20 -52.24 -1.39
CA ALA A 59 34.42 -51.00 -2.14
C ALA A 59 33.10 -50.31 -2.58
N LEU A 60 31.97 -51.03 -2.64
CA LEU A 60 30.70 -50.50 -3.13
C LEU A 60 30.20 -49.27 -2.36
N PRO A 61 30.17 -49.23 -1.01
CA PRO A 61 29.69 -48.05 -0.28
C PRO A 61 30.51 -46.79 -0.58
N VAL A 62 31.84 -46.90 -0.67
CA VAL A 62 32.71 -45.76 -1.00
C VAL A 62 32.47 -45.30 -2.44
N GLY A 63 32.34 -46.25 -3.37
CA GLY A 63 32.04 -45.95 -4.78
C GLY A 63 30.68 -45.26 -4.95
N VAL A 64 29.64 -45.75 -4.28
CA VAL A 64 28.29 -45.18 -4.31
C VAL A 64 28.27 -43.78 -3.70
N VAL A 65 28.87 -43.58 -2.52
CA VAL A 65 28.92 -42.26 -1.87
C VAL A 65 29.71 -41.26 -2.70
N SER A 66 30.86 -41.67 -3.24
CA SER A 66 31.69 -40.81 -4.08
C SER A 66 30.97 -40.44 -5.37
N GLY A 67 30.32 -41.42 -6.02
CA GLY A 67 29.49 -41.19 -7.20
C GLY A 67 28.31 -40.26 -6.92
N TRP A 68 27.63 -40.43 -5.79
CA TRP A 68 26.54 -39.55 -5.37
C TRP A 68 27.03 -38.11 -5.11
N ILE A 69 28.18 -37.94 -4.45
CA ILE A 69 28.75 -36.61 -4.24
C ILE A 69 29.08 -35.94 -5.57
N VAL A 70 29.78 -36.65 -6.47
CA VAL A 70 30.20 -36.09 -7.76
C VAL A 70 29.01 -35.73 -8.65
N LEU A 71 27.98 -36.60 -8.71
CA LEU A 71 26.84 -36.41 -9.60
C LEU A 71 25.80 -35.43 -9.05
N PHE A 72 25.55 -35.45 -7.73
CA PHE A 72 24.39 -34.77 -7.13
C PHE A 72 24.71 -33.69 -6.10
N LYS A 73 25.94 -33.62 -5.57
CA LYS A 73 26.30 -32.62 -4.54
C LYS A 73 27.38 -31.63 -4.98
N HIS A 74 28.40 -32.07 -5.71
CA HIS A 74 29.54 -31.24 -6.06
C HIS A 74 29.13 -30.18 -7.10
N GLY A 75 29.27 -28.90 -6.75
CA GLY A 75 28.84 -27.78 -7.59
C GLY A 75 27.32 -27.73 -7.85
N LYS A 76 26.52 -28.45 -7.06
CA LYS A 76 25.06 -28.47 -7.15
C LYS A 76 24.44 -27.73 -5.96
N PRO A 77 23.31 -27.04 -6.15
CA PRO A 77 22.67 -26.32 -5.05
C PRO A 77 22.09 -27.29 -4.01
N ALA A 78 21.87 -26.81 -2.79
CA ALA A 78 21.26 -27.62 -1.73
C ALA A 78 19.91 -28.19 -2.18
N GLY A 79 19.62 -29.44 -1.80
CA GLY A 79 18.37 -30.15 -2.16
C GLY A 79 18.34 -30.77 -3.56
N TYR A 80 19.31 -30.46 -4.43
CA TYR A 80 19.33 -30.91 -5.83
C TYR A 80 19.24 -32.42 -6.00
N ASP A 81 19.90 -33.19 -5.12
CA ASP A 81 19.85 -34.65 -5.09
C ASP A 81 18.41 -35.18 -4.96
N ARG A 82 17.67 -34.68 -3.96
CA ARG A 82 16.30 -35.12 -3.68
C ARG A 82 15.35 -34.68 -4.79
N ASP A 83 15.50 -33.44 -5.24
CA ASP A 83 14.67 -32.89 -6.30
C ASP A 83 14.93 -33.58 -7.64
N LYS A 84 16.17 -34.00 -7.92
CA LYS A 84 16.49 -34.72 -9.15
C LYS A 84 15.96 -36.14 -9.13
N ILE A 85 15.99 -36.82 -7.99
CA ILE A 85 15.36 -38.15 -7.84
C ILE A 85 13.85 -38.03 -8.05
N ASP A 86 13.21 -37.04 -7.42
CA ASP A 86 11.78 -36.75 -7.57
C ASP A 86 11.40 -36.43 -9.04
N ASP A 87 12.26 -35.66 -9.72
CA ASP A 87 12.11 -35.33 -11.15
C ASP A 87 12.20 -36.58 -12.03
N LEU A 88 13.16 -37.48 -11.75
CA LEU A 88 13.30 -38.75 -12.45
C LEU A 88 12.10 -39.69 -12.24
N LEU A 89 11.38 -39.54 -11.13
CA LEU A 89 10.15 -40.26 -10.82
C LEU A 89 8.88 -39.58 -11.39
N GLY A 90 9.04 -38.49 -12.14
CA GLY A 90 7.93 -37.76 -12.77
C GLY A 90 7.20 -36.77 -11.85
N GLY A 91 7.80 -36.38 -10.72
CA GLY A 91 7.16 -35.49 -9.73
C GLY A 91 7.02 -34.02 -10.14
N GLY A 92 7.44 -33.66 -11.36
CA GLY A 92 7.46 -32.29 -11.88
C GLY A 92 6.08 -31.72 -12.21
N ASP A 93 5.13 -32.56 -12.59
CA ASP A 93 3.75 -32.16 -12.87
C ASP A 93 2.95 -32.05 -11.57
N PHE A 94 1.90 -31.22 -11.60
CA PHE A 94 1.04 -31.01 -10.45
C PHE A 94 -0.38 -30.57 -10.86
N THR A 95 -1.36 -31.03 -10.11
CA THR A 95 -2.77 -30.70 -10.29
C THR A 95 -3.41 -30.58 -8.91
N ARG A 96 -4.68 -30.17 -8.88
CA ARG A 96 -5.47 -30.08 -7.65
C ARG A 96 -5.55 -31.44 -6.96
N GLU A 97 -5.47 -31.45 -5.63
CA GLU A 97 -5.59 -32.69 -4.87
C GLU A 97 -7.04 -33.18 -4.83
N ALA A 98 -7.24 -34.48 -5.05
CA ALA A 98 -8.52 -35.13 -4.82
C ALA A 98 -8.84 -35.12 -3.31
N SER A 99 -10.05 -34.71 -2.95
CA SER A 99 -10.48 -34.51 -1.56
C SER A 99 -10.12 -35.70 -0.65
N GLY A 100 -9.45 -35.44 0.48
CA GLY A 100 -9.30 -36.42 1.57
C GLY A 100 -7.90 -36.93 1.87
N LYS A 101 -6.83 -36.39 1.28
CA LYS A 101 -5.47 -36.70 1.73
C LYS A 101 -5.09 -35.87 2.96
N SER A 102 -4.53 -36.57 3.94
CA SER A 102 -4.09 -36.06 5.24
C SER A 102 -3.09 -34.91 5.07
N ILE A 103 -3.36 -33.79 5.74
CA ILE A 103 -2.51 -32.58 5.77
C ILE A 103 -1.28 -32.82 6.66
N THR A 104 -0.35 -33.64 6.18
CA THR A 104 1.04 -33.61 6.67
C THR A 104 1.74 -32.44 5.98
N LYS A 105 2.57 -31.68 6.72
CA LYS A 105 3.45 -30.62 6.20
C LYS A 105 4.53 -31.20 5.27
N ASN A 106 4.13 -31.77 4.14
CA ASN A 106 5.03 -32.31 3.12
C ASN A 106 5.27 -31.25 2.05
N HIS A 107 6.52 -31.15 1.63
CA HIS A 107 6.97 -30.15 0.66
C HIS A 107 6.58 -30.50 -0.79
N THR A 108 6.11 -31.71 -1.06
CA THR A 108 5.75 -32.22 -2.40
C THR A 108 4.32 -31.87 -2.82
N ASP A 109 3.50 -31.49 -1.85
CA ASP A 109 2.05 -31.44 -1.95
C ASP A 109 1.58 -29.98 -1.94
N ALA A 110 0.46 -29.71 -2.60
CA ALA A 110 -0.01 -28.34 -2.76
C ALA A 110 -0.71 -27.87 -1.46
N PRO A 111 -0.57 -26.59 -1.05
CA PRO A 111 -1.26 -26.11 0.14
C PRO A 111 -2.77 -26.26 -0.01
N GLU A 112 -3.45 -26.71 1.04
CA GLU A 112 -4.91 -26.85 1.05
C GLU A 112 -5.50 -26.32 2.36
N GLY A 113 -6.67 -25.69 2.26
CA GLY A 113 -7.31 -25.01 3.37
C GLY A 113 -8.71 -24.53 3.05
N ARG A 114 -9.23 -23.66 3.92
CA ARG A 114 -10.55 -23.03 3.78
C ARG A 114 -10.48 -21.55 4.12
N PHE A 115 -11.41 -20.78 3.56
CA PHE A 115 -11.70 -19.41 3.96
C PHE A 115 -12.65 -19.46 5.16
N VAL A 116 -12.26 -18.85 6.28
CA VAL A 116 -12.99 -18.93 7.54
C VAL A 116 -12.94 -17.58 8.25
N HIS A 117 -14.06 -16.87 8.28
CA HIS A 117 -14.21 -15.60 9.01
C HIS A 117 -13.14 -14.56 8.66
N GLY A 118 -12.84 -14.43 7.36
CA GLY A 118 -11.78 -13.57 6.86
C GLY A 118 -10.37 -14.08 7.13
N MET A 119 -10.17 -15.35 7.47
CA MET A 119 -8.87 -15.98 7.65
C MET A 119 -8.66 -17.13 6.67
N LEU A 120 -7.42 -17.40 6.34
CA LEU A 120 -6.99 -18.60 5.63
C LEU A 120 -6.60 -19.66 6.66
N VAL A 121 -7.34 -20.77 6.71
CA VAL A 121 -7.01 -21.90 7.58
C VAL A 121 -6.48 -23.03 6.73
N PHE A 122 -5.16 -23.20 6.72
CA PHE A 122 -4.49 -24.29 6.03
C PHE A 122 -4.39 -25.51 6.94
N GLY A 123 -4.67 -26.68 6.36
CA GLY A 123 -4.67 -27.92 7.11
C GLY A 123 -5.83 -28.09 8.09
N SER A 124 -5.78 -29.19 8.85
CA SER A 124 -6.77 -29.46 9.89
C SER A 124 -6.27 -28.88 11.22
N PRO A 125 -7.09 -28.08 11.94
CA PRO A 125 -6.72 -27.55 13.26
C PRO A 125 -6.25 -28.63 14.24
N GLU A 126 -6.86 -29.82 14.20
CA GLU A 126 -6.53 -30.98 15.03
C GLU A 126 -5.11 -31.55 14.84
N ARG A 127 -4.47 -31.25 13.70
CA ARG A 127 -3.19 -31.83 13.30
C ARG A 127 -2.08 -30.79 13.15
N GLY A 128 -2.19 -29.66 13.85
CA GLY A 128 -1.21 -28.58 13.76
C GLY A 128 -1.41 -27.72 12.51
N GLY A 129 -2.67 -27.34 12.25
CA GLY A 129 -3.05 -26.43 11.17
C GLY A 129 -2.41 -25.04 11.30
N LEU A 130 -2.58 -24.21 10.27
CA LEU A 130 -2.03 -22.87 10.20
C LEU A 130 -3.15 -21.88 9.91
N ALA A 131 -3.29 -20.85 10.74
CA ALA A 131 -4.16 -19.72 10.43
C ALA A 131 -3.32 -18.57 9.88
N ALA A 132 -3.79 -17.94 8.80
CA ALA A 132 -3.16 -16.77 8.22
C ALA A 132 -4.18 -15.67 7.90
N LYS A 133 -3.78 -14.42 8.07
CA LYS A 133 -4.56 -13.23 7.72
C LYS A 133 -3.70 -12.32 6.86
N GLY A 134 -4.30 -11.82 5.78
CA GLY A 134 -3.68 -10.87 4.87
C GLY A 134 -4.10 -9.44 5.20
N PHE A 135 -3.17 -8.51 5.06
CA PHE A 135 -3.38 -7.08 5.23
C PHE A 135 -2.86 -6.39 3.97
N ARG A 136 -3.72 -5.63 3.28
CA ARG A 136 -3.32 -4.78 2.15
C ARG A 136 -2.77 -3.46 2.69
N LEU A 137 -1.63 -3.05 2.16
CA LEU A 137 -0.97 -1.80 2.55
C LEU A 137 -0.81 -0.89 1.33
N GLU A 138 -1.24 0.36 1.47
CA GLU A 138 -1.13 1.38 0.42
C GLU A 138 -0.12 2.44 0.80
N ARG A 139 1.16 2.12 0.63
CA ARG A 139 2.25 3.03 1.02
C ARG A 139 2.39 4.21 0.03
N PRO A 140 2.74 5.43 0.49
CA PRO A 140 3.16 6.51 -0.38
C PRO A 140 4.45 6.18 -1.14
N ASP A 141 4.59 6.73 -2.34
CA ASP A 141 5.81 6.59 -3.14
C ASP A 141 6.99 7.34 -2.48
N LEU A 142 8.04 6.63 -2.10
CA LEU A 142 9.25 7.22 -1.49
C LEU A 142 10.42 7.40 -2.47
N ARG A 143 10.26 7.14 -3.78
CA ARG A 143 11.37 7.27 -4.75
C ARG A 143 11.93 8.69 -4.84
N GLY A 144 11.09 9.71 -4.56
CA GLY A 144 11.49 11.12 -4.49
C GLY A 144 11.62 11.68 -3.07
N ALA A 145 11.57 10.83 -2.03
CA ALA A 145 11.58 11.28 -0.64
C ALA A 145 12.98 11.71 -0.17
N SER A 146 13.03 12.57 0.86
CA SER A 146 14.29 12.96 1.51
C SER A 146 14.98 11.76 2.18
N TYR A 147 16.29 11.84 2.36
CA TYR A 147 17.05 10.78 3.05
C TYR A 147 16.58 10.53 4.48
N GLU A 148 16.14 11.58 5.18
CA GLU A 148 15.55 11.46 6.50
C GLU A 148 14.27 10.62 6.47
N ARG A 149 13.38 10.86 5.50
CA ARG A 149 12.13 10.09 5.35
C ARG A 149 12.41 8.63 4.97
N LEU A 150 13.39 8.40 4.09
CA LEU A 150 13.84 7.07 3.70
C LEU A 150 14.42 6.28 4.89
N ASN A 151 15.27 6.90 5.70
CA ASN A 151 15.85 6.28 6.89
C ASN A 151 14.78 6.01 7.96
N ALA A 152 13.86 6.96 8.18
CA ALA A 152 12.74 6.78 9.11
C ALA A 152 11.84 5.61 8.69
N PHE A 153 11.62 5.43 7.39
CA PHE A 153 10.87 4.28 6.88
C PHE A 153 11.59 2.95 7.16
N GLN A 154 12.92 2.90 7.01
CA GLN A 154 13.67 1.71 7.40
C GLN A 154 13.46 1.37 8.88
N ASP A 155 13.41 2.38 9.76
CA ASP A 155 13.14 2.18 11.19
C ASP A 155 11.71 1.66 11.45
N GLN A 156 10.72 2.11 10.67
CA GLN A 156 9.36 1.53 10.69
C GLN A 156 9.36 0.05 10.26
N MET A 157 10.09 -0.29 9.21
CA MET A 157 10.23 -1.67 8.74
C MET A 157 10.90 -2.58 9.77
N ARG A 158 11.93 -2.08 10.46
CA ARG A 158 12.55 -2.81 11.58
C ARG A 158 11.58 -3.00 12.74
N THR A 159 10.72 -2.01 12.99
CA THR A 159 9.64 -2.11 13.99
C THR A 159 8.60 -3.15 13.60
N LEU A 160 8.22 -3.26 12.33
CA LEU A 160 7.37 -4.36 11.83
C LEU A 160 8.02 -5.73 12.07
N LEU A 161 9.28 -5.90 11.67
CA LEU A 161 10.02 -7.15 11.87
C LEU A 161 10.14 -7.50 13.37
N ALA A 162 10.16 -6.47 14.22
CA ALA A 162 10.21 -6.63 15.65
C ALA A 162 8.93 -7.25 16.28
N LEU A 163 7.80 -7.21 15.57
CA LEU A 163 6.53 -7.81 16.03
C LEU A 163 6.49 -9.34 15.88
N LEU A 164 7.47 -9.93 15.19
CA LEU A 164 7.52 -11.36 14.90
C LEU A 164 8.11 -12.15 16.08
N ALA A 165 7.24 -12.57 16.99
CA ALA A 165 7.57 -13.52 18.05
C ALA A 165 7.71 -14.96 17.52
N PRO A 166 8.39 -15.87 18.25
CA PRO A 166 8.42 -17.30 17.92
C PRO A 166 6.99 -17.86 17.75
N GLY A 167 6.77 -18.68 16.72
CA GLY A 167 5.45 -19.21 16.37
C GLY A 167 4.64 -18.32 15.42
N ARG A 168 5.09 -17.08 15.16
CA ARG A 168 4.55 -16.20 14.13
C ARG A 168 5.50 -16.15 12.94
N ARG A 169 4.96 -16.28 11.72
CA ARG A 169 5.71 -16.06 10.47
C ARG A 169 5.03 -15.00 9.63
N LEU A 170 5.83 -14.24 8.89
CA LEU A 170 5.37 -13.20 7.99
C LEU A 170 5.63 -13.61 6.54
N GLN A 171 4.70 -13.29 5.65
CA GLN A 171 4.96 -13.31 4.21
C GLN A 171 4.66 -11.93 3.64
N VAL A 172 5.61 -11.38 2.88
CA VAL A 172 5.39 -10.17 2.09
C VAL A 172 5.14 -10.61 0.66
N GLN A 173 3.96 -10.32 0.14
CA GLN A 173 3.61 -10.58 -1.24
C GLN A 173 3.39 -9.26 -1.97
N TRP A 174 4.12 -9.11 -3.07
CA TRP A 174 4.08 -7.94 -3.92
C TRP A 174 3.87 -8.38 -5.37
N TRP A 175 3.00 -7.69 -6.10
CA TRP A 175 2.81 -7.90 -7.53
C TRP A 175 2.44 -6.60 -8.21
N VAL A 176 2.41 -6.62 -9.53
CA VAL A 176 2.10 -5.45 -10.32
C VAL A 176 1.14 -5.81 -11.45
N ASP A 177 0.27 -4.88 -11.80
CA ASP A 177 -0.68 -5.02 -12.90
C ASP A 177 -1.04 -3.68 -13.55
N ALA A 178 -2.08 -3.66 -14.37
CA ALA A 178 -2.62 -2.47 -15.00
C ALA A 178 -4.09 -2.23 -14.64
N ASP A 179 -4.60 -2.83 -13.55
CA ASP A 179 -6.03 -2.88 -13.31
C ASP A 179 -6.57 -1.59 -12.67
N TYR A 180 -7.24 -0.80 -13.51
CA TYR A 180 -7.94 0.44 -13.17
C TYR A 180 -9.42 0.40 -13.61
N ARG A 181 -9.94 -0.78 -13.97
CA ARG A 181 -11.22 -0.90 -14.67
C ARG A 181 -12.39 -0.39 -13.84
N GLN A 182 -12.51 -0.82 -12.58
CA GLN A 182 -13.59 -0.39 -11.69
C GLN A 182 -13.65 1.13 -11.56
N ALA A 183 -12.49 1.78 -11.33
CA ALA A 183 -12.41 3.23 -11.21
C ALA A 183 -12.77 3.96 -12.52
N LEU A 184 -12.28 3.46 -13.65
CA LEU A 184 -12.59 4.03 -14.97
C LEU A 184 -14.06 3.87 -15.35
N LEU A 185 -14.67 2.71 -15.07
CA LEU A 185 -16.10 2.47 -15.27
C LEU A 185 -16.94 3.40 -14.40
N HIS A 186 -16.62 3.52 -13.11
CA HIS A 186 -17.29 4.45 -12.21
C HIS A 186 -17.19 5.91 -12.70
N TYR A 187 -15.97 6.35 -13.08
CA TYR A 187 -15.76 7.67 -13.64
C TYR A 187 -16.60 7.91 -14.91
N HIS A 188 -16.71 6.90 -15.78
CA HIS A 188 -17.50 6.96 -17.01
C HIS A 188 -19.01 7.03 -16.74
N GLU A 189 -19.52 6.23 -15.79
CA GLU A 189 -20.91 6.26 -15.36
C GLU A 189 -21.30 7.63 -14.79
N THR A 190 -20.48 8.19 -13.90
CA THR A 190 -20.69 9.54 -13.35
C THR A 190 -20.62 10.60 -14.46
N THR A 191 -19.73 10.42 -15.44
CA THR A 191 -19.63 11.31 -16.61
C THR A 191 -20.92 11.34 -17.44
N GLN A 192 -21.64 10.22 -17.58
CA GLN A 192 -22.89 10.21 -18.36
C GLN A 192 -24.02 11.00 -17.70
N LYS A 193 -23.93 11.25 -16.39
CA LYS A 193 -24.92 12.03 -15.65
C LYS A 193 -24.73 13.55 -15.82
N ILE A 194 -23.61 13.98 -16.40
CA ILE A 194 -23.30 15.41 -16.59
C ILE A 194 -24.10 15.98 -17.78
N PRO A 195 -24.89 17.06 -17.56
CA PRO A 195 -25.70 17.66 -18.62
C PRO A 195 -24.87 18.34 -19.72
N ASP A 196 -23.84 19.08 -19.32
CA ASP A 196 -23.04 19.91 -20.23
C ASP A 196 -22.25 19.04 -21.23
N PRO A 197 -22.43 19.26 -22.56
CA PRO A 197 -21.83 18.42 -23.58
C PRO A 197 -20.31 18.59 -23.68
N GLU A 198 -19.74 19.77 -23.42
CA GLU A 198 -18.31 20.01 -23.50
C GLU A 198 -17.56 19.40 -22.31
N VAL A 199 -18.09 19.56 -21.10
CA VAL A 199 -17.60 18.89 -19.89
C VAL A 199 -17.64 17.37 -20.08
N ARG A 200 -18.78 16.85 -20.55
CA ARG A 200 -18.93 15.41 -20.83
C ARG A 200 -17.94 14.93 -21.90
N ARG A 201 -17.67 15.74 -22.94
CA ARG A 201 -16.68 15.42 -23.98
C ARG A 201 -15.26 15.30 -23.41
N VAL A 202 -14.82 16.25 -22.57
CA VAL A 202 -13.49 16.23 -21.96
C VAL A 202 -13.33 15.03 -21.02
N ARG A 203 -14.34 14.75 -20.19
CA ARG A 203 -14.31 13.59 -19.29
C ARG A 203 -14.36 12.25 -20.04
N ASN A 204 -15.17 12.14 -21.09
CA ASN A 204 -15.17 10.93 -21.94
C ASN A 204 -13.82 10.70 -22.61
N GLU A 205 -13.10 11.77 -22.97
CA GLU A 205 -11.73 11.65 -23.49
C GLU A 205 -10.82 10.93 -22.49
N ARG A 206 -10.91 11.23 -21.18
CA ARG A 206 -10.13 10.55 -20.14
C ARG A 206 -10.37 9.04 -20.12
N PHE A 207 -11.64 8.64 -20.22
CA PHE A 207 -11.97 7.22 -20.33
C PHE A 207 -11.35 6.60 -21.60
N THR A 208 -11.53 7.24 -22.77
CA THR A 208 -10.96 6.72 -24.04
C THR A 208 -9.43 6.71 -24.06
N ARG A 209 -8.77 7.56 -23.27
CA ARG A 209 -7.32 7.61 -23.11
C ARG A 209 -6.80 6.49 -22.23
N TYR A 210 -7.42 6.26 -21.07
CA TYR A 210 -6.90 5.33 -20.05
C TYR A 210 -7.45 3.90 -20.19
N TRP A 211 -8.63 3.70 -20.78
CA TRP A 211 -9.20 2.38 -20.98
C TRP A 211 -8.33 1.47 -21.86
N PRO A 212 -7.86 1.89 -23.06
CA PRO A 212 -6.96 1.06 -23.86
C PRO A 212 -5.63 0.79 -23.16
N ARG A 213 -5.13 1.75 -22.36
CA ARG A 213 -3.88 1.59 -21.61
C ARG A 213 -3.98 0.56 -20.48
N THR A 214 -5.16 0.48 -19.85
CA THR A 214 -5.51 -0.58 -18.89
C THR A 214 -5.50 -1.95 -19.58
N ILE A 215 -6.23 -2.09 -20.69
CA ILE A 215 -6.33 -3.37 -21.43
C ILE A 215 -4.99 -3.82 -22.03
N ASN A 216 -4.19 -2.88 -22.54
CA ASN A 216 -2.89 -3.17 -23.14
C ASN A 216 -1.75 -3.32 -22.13
N GLY A 217 -2.03 -3.20 -20.82
CA GLY A 217 -1.00 -3.34 -19.79
C GLY A 217 0.07 -2.25 -19.81
N THR A 218 -0.25 -1.04 -20.28
CA THR A 218 0.69 0.09 -20.29
C THR A 218 0.52 1.01 -19.09
N LEU A 219 -0.56 0.85 -18.33
CA LEU A 219 -0.63 1.37 -16.97
C LEU A 219 0.06 0.42 -15.99
N ARG A 220 0.53 0.97 -14.87
CA ARG A 220 1.19 0.23 -13.80
C ARG A 220 0.49 0.47 -12.48
N ARG A 221 0.22 -0.59 -11.73
CA ARG A 221 -0.34 -0.57 -10.38
C ARG A 221 0.33 -1.65 -9.54
N GLU A 222 1.10 -1.22 -8.57
CA GLU A 222 1.81 -2.06 -7.61
C GLU A 222 0.88 -2.34 -6.42
N HIS A 223 0.82 -3.61 -6.02
CA HIS A 223 0.02 -4.09 -4.89
C HIS A 223 0.92 -4.74 -3.85
N LEU A 224 0.61 -4.48 -2.59
CA LEU A 224 1.34 -5.01 -1.45
C LEU A 224 0.37 -5.63 -0.45
N VAL A 225 0.59 -6.89 -0.13
CA VAL A 225 -0.11 -7.61 0.93
C VAL A 225 0.90 -8.28 1.86
N ILE A 226 0.69 -8.10 3.15
CA ILE A 226 1.46 -8.78 4.19
C ILE A 226 0.54 -9.82 4.82
N PHE A 227 1.02 -11.07 4.89
CA PHE A 227 0.33 -12.13 5.61
C PHE A 227 1.04 -12.40 6.93
N LEU A 228 0.29 -12.32 8.03
CA LEU A 228 0.71 -12.89 9.31
C LEU A 228 0.13 -14.30 9.42
N SER A 229 0.93 -15.23 9.87
CA SER A 229 0.53 -16.63 10.04
C SER A 229 0.94 -17.17 11.40
N ILE A 230 0.04 -17.92 12.02
CA ILE A 230 0.13 -18.42 13.40
C ILE A 230 -0.19 -19.92 13.40
N GLU A 231 0.74 -20.73 13.92
CA GLU A 231 0.50 -22.18 14.06
C GLU A 231 -0.57 -22.47 15.11
N ILE A 232 -1.53 -23.31 14.76
CA ILE A 232 -2.57 -23.79 15.68
C ILE A 232 -1.97 -24.95 16.49
N THR A 233 -1.60 -24.67 17.73
CA THR A 233 -1.01 -25.66 18.65
C THR A 233 -2.01 -26.22 19.67
N ALA A 234 -3.22 -25.64 19.75
CA ALA A 234 -4.24 -26.05 20.69
C ALA A 234 -4.80 -27.45 20.35
N SER A 235 -4.90 -28.30 21.36
CA SER A 235 -5.44 -29.66 21.24
C SER A 235 -6.64 -29.84 22.19
N PRO A 236 -7.78 -30.39 21.70
CA PRO A 236 -8.98 -30.60 22.51
C PRO A 236 -8.84 -31.72 23.56
N GLY A 237 -7.69 -32.44 23.58
CA GLY A 237 -7.46 -33.57 24.47
C GLY A 237 -8.19 -34.87 24.06
N PHE A 238 -7.98 -35.95 24.81
CA PHE A 238 -8.41 -37.31 24.42
C PHE A 238 -9.90 -37.65 24.65
N ALA A 239 -10.72 -36.73 25.20
CA ALA A 239 -12.07 -37.03 25.68
C ALA A 239 -13.18 -36.09 25.14
N ALA A 240 -12.93 -35.37 24.05
CA ALA A 240 -13.91 -34.43 23.50
C ALA A 240 -14.90 -35.12 22.52
N THR A 241 -16.20 -34.98 22.78
CA THR A 241 -17.26 -35.29 21.80
C THR A 241 -17.12 -34.42 20.56
N ARG A 242 -17.66 -34.84 19.40
CA ARG A 242 -17.61 -34.05 18.14
C ARG A 242 -18.07 -32.60 18.32
N SER A 243 -19.16 -32.36 19.06
CA SER A 243 -19.63 -31.00 19.38
C SER A 243 -18.63 -30.22 20.24
N GLY A 244 -18.04 -30.86 21.24
CA GLY A 244 -16.99 -30.26 22.07
C GLY A 244 -15.71 -29.90 21.30
N ILE A 245 -15.32 -30.71 20.30
CA ILE A 245 -14.20 -30.40 19.41
C ILE A 245 -14.51 -29.18 18.54
N THR A 246 -15.71 -29.13 17.95
CA THR A 246 -16.16 -27.98 17.15
C THR A 246 -16.17 -26.70 17.98
N GLU A 247 -16.72 -26.76 19.19
CA GLU A 247 -16.78 -25.60 20.09
C GLU A 247 -15.38 -25.15 20.56
N HIS A 248 -14.49 -26.10 20.86
CA HIS A 248 -13.10 -25.80 21.19
C HIS A 248 -12.41 -25.03 20.06
N TYR A 249 -12.49 -25.52 18.83
CA TYR A 249 -11.85 -24.85 17.70
C TYR A 249 -12.56 -23.58 17.26
N ARG A 250 -13.86 -23.42 17.51
CA ARG A 250 -14.55 -22.13 17.35
C ARG A 250 -13.90 -21.07 18.24
N THR A 251 -13.71 -21.37 19.52
CA THR A 251 -13.04 -20.47 20.47
C THR A 251 -11.60 -20.16 20.06
N VAL A 252 -10.84 -21.15 19.60
CA VAL A 252 -9.46 -20.95 19.11
C VAL A 252 -9.43 -20.02 17.91
N LEU A 253 -10.37 -20.16 16.96
CA LEU A 253 -10.46 -19.29 15.79
C LEU A 253 -10.88 -17.86 16.17
N GLU A 254 -11.75 -17.69 17.15
CA GLU A 254 -12.13 -16.37 17.68
C GLU A 254 -10.96 -15.67 18.36
N GLU A 255 -10.14 -16.39 19.13
CA GLU A 255 -8.92 -15.86 19.72
C GLU A 255 -7.91 -15.43 18.65
N LEU A 256 -7.72 -16.27 17.61
CA LEU A 256 -6.83 -15.95 16.49
C LEU A 256 -7.31 -14.72 15.70
N ALA A 257 -8.62 -14.59 15.48
CA ALA A 257 -9.20 -13.39 14.88
C ALA A 257 -8.86 -12.14 15.72
N GLY A 258 -9.03 -12.20 17.04
CA GLY A 258 -8.63 -11.11 17.94
C GLY A 258 -7.14 -10.73 17.85
N GLN A 259 -6.25 -11.72 17.76
CA GLN A 259 -4.81 -11.48 17.58
C GLN A 259 -4.48 -10.82 16.22
N PHE A 260 -5.21 -11.15 15.16
CA PHE A 260 -5.04 -10.52 13.86
C PHE A 260 -5.51 -9.06 13.86
N GLU A 261 -6.57 -8.73 14.60
CA GLU A 261 -7.04 -7.35 14.63
C GLU A 261 -6.13 -6.47 15.49
N GLU A 262 -5.59 -7.00 16.59
CA GLU A 262 -4.53 -6.33 17.36
C GLU A 262 -3.29 -6.06 16.48
N PHE A 263 -2.92 -7.03 15.64
CA PHE A 263 -1.82 -6.83 14.69
C PHE A 263 -2.15 -5.74 13.67
N ALA A 264 -3.38 -5.68 13.15
CA ALA A 264 -3.81 -4.61 12.25
C ALA A 264 -3.69 -3.22 12.89
N GLU A 265 -4.14 -3.05 14.13
CA GLU A 265 -4.00 -1.78 14.86
C GLU A 265 -2.53 -1.41 15.10
N THR A 266 -1.70 -2.42 15.38
CA THR A 266 -0.26 -2.21 15.54
C THR A 266 0.38 -1.74 14.22
N LEU A 267 0.00 -2.32 13.07
CA LEU A 267 0.47 -1.88 11.76
C LEU A 267 0.08 -0.43 11.48
N ARG A 268 -1.17 -0.04 11.77
CA ARG A 268 -1.64 1.35 11.62
C ARG A 268 -0.85 2.31 12.50
N THR A 269 -0.47 1.88 13.71
CA THR A 269 0.37 2.67 14.61
C THR A 269 1.79 2.83 14.07
N VAL A 270 2.40 1.74 13.54
CA VAL A 270 3.77 1.76 13.01
C VAL A 270 3.91 2.65 11.77
N PHE A 271 2.99 2.52 10.82
CA PHE A 271 3.08 3.24 9.54
C PHE A 271 2.34 4.58 9.53
N GLY A 272 1.44 4.81 10.48
CA GLY A 272 0.65 6.03 10.58
C GLY A 272 -0.41 6.17 9.48
N PRO A 273 -1.09 7.33 9.41
CA PRO A 273 -2.23 7.55 8.51
C PRO A 273 -1.83 7.59 7.02
N GLU A 274 -0.55 7.80 6.71
CA GLU A 274 -0.06 7.88 5.33
C GLU A 274 -0.03 6.53 4.63
N THR A 275 -0.03 5.41 5.37
CA THR A 275 -0.08 4.06 4.79
C THR A 275 -1.35 3.37 5.27
N PRO A 276 -2.47 3.47 4.53
CA PRO A 276 -3.68 2.73 4.84
C PRO A 276 -3.40 1.23 4.99
N VAL A 277 -3.94 0.64 6.06
CA VAL A 277 -3.85 -0.80 6.35
C VAL A 277 -5.26 -1.38 6.38
N GLN A 278 -5.57 -2.23 5.41
CA GLN A 278 -6.87 -2.87 5.23
C GLN A 278 -6.74 -4.39 5.46
N PRO A 279 -7.31 -4.94 6.54
CA PRO A 279 -7.41 -6.39 6.71
C PRO A 279 -8.28 -6.99 5.60
N LEU A 280 -7.83 -8.07 4.97
CA LEU A 280 -8.57 -8.74 3.92
C LEU A 280 -9.62 -9.69 4.51
N GLY A 281 -10.84 -9.67 3.99
CA GLY A 281 -11.91 -10.65 4.21
C GLY A 281 -11.85 -11.83 3.25
N ASP A 282 -12.80 -12.76 3.38
CA ASP A 282 -12.80 -14.03 2.65
C ASP A 282 -12.82 -13.84 1.12
N VAL A 283 -13.66 -12.93 0.62
CA VAL A 283 -13.76 -12.63 -0.82
C VAL A 283 -12.47 -12.01 -1.36
N GLU A 284 -11.79 -11.20 -0.56
CA GLU A 284 -10.56 -10.53 -0.98
C GLU A 284 -9.37 -11.49 -0.97
N HIS A 285 -9.31 -12.40 0.01
CA HIS A 285 -8.38 -13.52 -0.02
C HIS A 285 -8.63 -14.44 -1.22
N PHE A 286 -9.89 -14.76 -1.48
CA PHE A 286 -10.30 -15.55 -2.64
C PHE A 286 -9.84 -14.90 -3.95
N ALA A 287 -10.14 -13.62 -4.15
CA ALA A 287 -9.76 -12.88 -5.36
C ALA A 287 -8.23 -12.90 -5.57
N LEU A 288 -7.48 -12.67 -4.50
CA LEU A 288 -6.02 -12.67 -4.52
C LEU A 288 -5.44 -14.05 -4.86
N ILE A 289 -5.89 -15.11 -4.19
CA ILE A 289 -5.39 -16.48 -4.44
C ILE A 289 -5.82 -16.97 -5.83
N ARG A 290 -7.08 -16.75 -6.21
CA ARG A 290 -7.59 -17.10 -7.54
C ARG A 290 -6.76 -16.44 -8.64
N ARG A 291 -6.40 -15.17 -8.48
CA ARG A 291 -5.54 -14.48 -9.45
C ARG A 291 -4.12 -15.03 -9.46
N PHE A 292 -3.55 -15.32 -8.29
CA PHE A 292 -2.23 -15.91 -8.19
C PHE A 292 -2.15 -17.27 -8.92
N LEU A 293 -3.19 -18.11 -8.81
CA LEU A 293 -3.23 -19.43 -9.44
C LEU A 293 -3.64 -19.40 -10.92
N ASN A 294 -4.33 -18.35 -11.39
CA ASN A 294 -4.81 -18.23 -12.76
C ASN A 294 -4.42 -16.87 -13.39
N PRO A 295 -3.15 -16.71 -13.82
CA PRO A 295 -2.66 -15.50 -14.47
C PRO A 295 -3.48 -15.02 -15.68
N SER A 296 -4.18 -15.91 -16.39
CA SER A 296 -4.99 -15.51 -17.55
C SER A 296 -6.19 -14.63 -17.18
N LEU A 297 -6.61 -14.62 -15.91
CA LEU A 297 -7.71 -13.80 -15.43
C LEU A 297 -7.41 -12.30 -15.47
N GLU A 298 -6.13 -11.91 -15.40
CA GLU A 298 -5.70 -10.50 -15.44
C GLU A 298 -6.14 -9.78 -16.73
N ARG A 299 -6.29 -10.53 -17.84
CA ARG A 299 -6.67 -9.98 -19.14
C ARG A 299 -8.17 -10.10 -19.45
N ARG A 300 -8.94 -10.82 -18.63
CA ARG A 300 -10.39 -11.02 -18.84
C ARG A 300 -11.16 -9.90 -18.16
N ALA A 301 -12.29 -9.47 -18.74
CA ALA A 301 -13.22 -8.54 -18.09
C ALA A 301 -13.54 -9.02 -16.68
N GLU A 302 -13.44 -8.14 -15.68
CA GLU A 302 -13.58 -8.50 -14.28
C GLU A 302 -15.04 -8.89 -14.03
N GLU A 303 -15.26 -10.15 -13.66
CA GLU A 303 -16.47 -10.56 -12.97
C GLU A 303 -16.28 -10.25 -11.49
N ASP A 304 -17.33 -9.76 -10.84
CA ASP A 304 -17.35 -9.55 -9.39
C ASP A 304 -16.86 -10.82 -8.67
N PRO A 305 -15.74 -10.75 -7.90
CA PRO A 305 -15.21 -11.91 -7.21
C PRO A 305 -16.22 -12.58 -6.28
N SER A 306 -17.18 -11.82 -5.74
CA SER A 306 -18.21 -12.37 -4.86
C SER A 306 -19.14 -13.36 -5.59
N ALA A 307 -19.36 -13.18 -6.89
CA ALA A 307 -20.25 -14.05 -7.68
C ALA A 307 -19.69 -15.47 -7.87
N GLY A 308 -18.36 -15.64 -7.81
CA GLY A 308 -17.68 -16.92 -8.00
C GLY A 308 -17.17 -17.58 -6.71
N PHE A 309 -17.44 -16.99 -5.55
CA PHE A 309 -16.92 -17.47 -4.27
C PHE A 309 -17.93 -18.39 -3.56
N ASP A 310 -17.50 -19.61 -3.23
CA ASP A 310 -18.28 -20.55 -2.41
C ASP A 310 -17.53 -20.90 -1.11
N PRO A 311 -18.02 -20.46 0.07
CA PRO A 311 -17.36 -20.73 1.35
C PRO A 311 -17.39 -22.21 1.77
N ALA A 312 -18.24 -23.05 1.14
CA ALA A 312 -18.29 -24.49 1.42
C ALA A 312 -17.13 -25.25 0.77
N LEU A 313 -16.53 -24.68 -0.27
CA LEU A 313 -15.43 -25.26 -1.02
C LEU A 313 -14.06 -24.96 -0.37
N SER A 314 -13.09 -25.84 -0.58
CA SER A 314 -11.68 -25.58 -0.22
C SER A 314 -11.06 -24.46 -1.06
N ILE A 315 -9.88 -24.00 -0.64
CA ILE A 315 -9.10 -23.00 -1.38
C ILE A 315 -8.80 -23.52 -2.80
N GLN A 316 -8.38 -24.78 -2.94
CA GLN A 316 -8.07 -25.31 -4.27
C GLN A 316 -9.31 -25.44 -5.16
N GLU A 317 -10.48 -25.84 -4.62
CA GLU A 317 -11.71 -25.95 -5.45
C GLU A 317 -12.22 -24.59 -5.91
N ASN A 318 -12.13 -23.58 -5.04
CA ASN A 318 -12.48 -22.20 -5.38
C ASN A 318 -11.52 -21.61 -6.42
N CYS A 319 -10.21 -21.81 -6.22
CA CYS A 319 -9.20 -20.96 -6.84
C CYS A 319 -8.33 -21.64 -7.91
N TRP A 320 -8.28 -22.97 -8.05
CA TRP A 320 -7.32 -23.63 -8.94
C TRP A 320 -7.99 -24.27 -10.15
N HIS A 321 -7.82 -23.68 -11.34
CA HIS A 321 -8.58 -24.07 -12.54
C HIS A 321 -7.76 -24.77 -13.65
N SER A 322 -6.44 -24.89 -13.53
CA SER A 322 -5.58 -25.47 -14.57
C SER A 322 -4.46 -26.35 -14.01
N GLU A 323 -4.02 -27.34 -14.78
CA GLU A 323 -2.91 -28.22 -14.40
C GLU A 323 -1.55 -27.53 -14.63
N GLY A 324 -0.60 -27.84 -13.76
CA GLY A 324 0.79 -27.42 -13.86
C GLY A 324 1.66 -28.48 -14.53
N ILE A 325 2.26 -28.15 -15.66
CA ILE A 325 3.10 -29.08 -16.45
C ILE A 325 4.56 -28.68 -16.34
N GLY A 326 5.37 -29.52 -15.70
CA GLY A 326 6.80 -29.31 -15.51
C GLY A 326 7.56 -29.25 -16.85
N GLN A 327 8.48 -28.31 -16.97
CA GLN A 327 9.28 -28.13 -18.19
C GLN A 327 10.70 -28.70 -18.03
N ARG A 328 11.19 -29.39 -19.07
CA ARG A 328 12.55 -29.98 -19.06
C ARG A 328 13.66 -28.94 -18.95
N SER A 329 13.41 -27.73 -19.43
CA SER A 329 14.31 -26.57 -19.32
C SER A 329 14.30 -25.90 -17.95
N GLY A 330 13.50 -26.41 -16.99
CA GLY A 330 13.20 -25.75 -15.72
C GLY A 330 11.88 -24.97 -15.78
N GLY A 331 11.28 -24.75 -14.62
CA GLY A 331 9.97 -24.10 -14.51
C GLY A 331 8.79 -25.03 -14.87
N PHE A 332 7.63 -24.42 -15.17
CA PHE A 332 6.39 -25.12 -15.50
C PHE A 332 5.48 -24.27 -16.39
N VAL A 333 4.50 -24.89 -17.04
CA VAL A 333 3.37 -24.20 -17.70
C VAL A 333 2.17 -24.29 -16.78
N LEU A 334 1.49 -23.16 -16.55
CA LEU A 334 0.28 -23.07 -15.74
C LEU A 334 -0.63 -22.00 -16.36
N ASP A 335 -1.91 -22.33 -16.53
CA ASP A 335 -2.93 -21.45 -17.10
C ASP A 335 -2.53 -20.83 -18.45
N GLY A 336 -1.97 -21.67 -19.34
CA GLY A 336 -1.53 -21.28 -20.68
C GLY A 336 -0.29 -20.39 -20.74
N HIS A 337 0.40 -20.15 -19.62
CA HIS A 337 1.61 -19.35 -19.55
C HIS A 337 2.81 -20.18 -19.10
N TYR A 338 4.00 -19.85 -19.60
CA TYR A 338 5.26 -20.39 -19.11
C TYR A 338 5.70 -19.62 -17.86
N HIS A 339 6.10 -20.34 -16.82
CA HIS A 339 6.52 -19.79 -15.54
C HIS A 339 7.98 -20.15 -15.24
N ALA A 340 8.73 -19.17 -14.76
CA ALA A 340 10.02 -19.36 -14.11
C ALA A 340 9.91 -18.93 -12.64
N VAL A 341 10.53 -19.69 -11.76
CA VAL A 341 10.68 -19.34 -10.34
C VAL A 341 12.17 -19.13 -10.07
N LEU A 342 12.51 -17.94 -9.61
CA LEU A 342 13.84 -17.58 -9.16
C LEU A 342 13.83 -17.42 -7.65
N ALA A 343 14.92 -17.85 -6.99
CA ALA A 343 15.13 -17.61 -5.58
C ALA A 343 16.39 -16.77 -5.37
N LEU A 344 16.36 -15.78 -4.47
CA LEU A 344 17.57 -15.06 -4.10
C LEU A 344 18.55 -16.06 -3.47
N SER A 345 19.79 -16.07 -3.94
CA SER A 345 20.85 -16.97 -3.47
C SER A 345 21.97 -16.23 -2.74
N ARG A 346 22.07 -14.90 -2.91
CA ARG A 346 23.03 -14.06 -2.21
C ARG A 346 22.45 -12.66 -2.03
N TRP A 347 22.58 -12.10 -0.82
CA TRP A 347 22.23 -10.71 -0.52
C TRP A 347 23.11 -9.70 -1.27
N PRO A 348 22.64 -8.45 -1.46
CA PRO A 348 23.48 -7.31 -1.85
C PRO A 348 24.72 -7.21 -0.95
N GLN A 349 25.85 -6.66 -1.42
CA GLN A 349 26.99 -6.42 -0.52
C GLN A 349 26.63 -5.41 0.57
N ARG A 350 25.93 -4.33 0.19
CA ARG A 350 25.33 -3.35 1.09
C ARG A 350 23.90 -3.06 0.67
N THR A 351 23.06 -2.74 1.65
CA THR A 351 21.69 -2.27 1.42
C THR A 351 21.56 -0.80 1.78
N ARG A 352 20.52 -0.19 1.21
CA ARG A 352 20.06 1.17 1.53
C ARG A 352 18.55 1.24 1.33
N PRO A 353 17.83 2.14 2.02
CA PRO A 353 16.43 2.38 1.73
C PRO A 353 16.21 2.66 0.23
N GLY A 354 15.25 1.93 -0.37
CA GLY A 354 14.91 2.05 -1.78
C GLY A 354 15.72 1.16 -2.74
N ILE A 355 16.68 0.36 -2.27
CA ILE A 355 17.44 -0.56 -3.15
C ILE A 355 16.54 -1.54 -3.91
N VAL A 356 15.43 -1.96 -3.31
CA VAL A 356 14.47 -2.89 -3.92
C VAL A 356 13.77 -2.34 -5.18
N THR A 357 13.83 -1.01 -5.42
CA THR A 357 13.23 -0.37 -6.60
C THR A 357 13.85 -0.82 -7.92
N HIS A 358 15.08 -1.34 -7.91
CA HIS A 358 15.66 -2.00 -9.08
C HIS A 358 14.80 -3.20 -9.53
N LEU A 359 14.20 -3.92 -8.59
CA LEU A 359 13.36 -5.09 -8.84
C LEU A 359 11.88 -4.74 -8.95
N THR A 360 11.35 -3.86 -8.09
CA THR A 360 9.94 -3.43 -8.16
C THR A 360 9.67 -2.40 -9.26
N GLY A 361 10.69 -1.95 -9.99
CA GLY A 361 10.59 -0.98 -11.09
C GLY A 361 10.76 -1.57 -12.50
N LEU A 362 10.64 -2.89 -12.68
CA LEU A 362 10.80 -3.54 -13.98
C LEU A 362 9.73 -3.09 -15.00
N PRO A 363 10.06 -3.02 -16.30
CA PRO A 363 9.20 -2.41 -17.33
C PRO A 363 8.06 -3.30 -17.84
N PHE A 364 7.78 -4.43 -17.17
CA PHE A 364 6.70 -5.35 -17.48
C PHE A 364 5.91 -5.69 -16.21
N LEU A 365 4.75 -6.32 -16.37
CA LEU A 365 3.80 -6.55 -15.28
C LEU A 365 3.74 -8.02 -14.83
N ASP A 366 4.16 -8.95 -15.68
CA ASP A 366 3.98 -10.40 -15.47
C ASP A 366 4.99 -11.01 -14.49
N TYR A 367 5.06 -10.47 -13.27
CA TYR A 367 5.86 -11.02 -12.18
C TYR A 367 5.29 -10.68 -10.80
N CYS A 368 5.62 -11.54 -9.84
CA CYS A 368 5.34 -11.30 -8.43
C CYS A 368 6.54 -11.69 -7.56
N ILE A 369 6.64 -11.05 -6.42
CA ILE A 369 7.69 -11.28 -5.43
C ILE A 369 7.01 -11.77 -4.16
N THR A 370 7.48 -12.91 -3.63
CA THR A 370 7.00 -13.46 -2.37
C THR A 370 8.19 -13.67 -1.45
N VAL A 371 8.15 -13.06 -0.26
CA VAL A 371 9.22 -13.15 0.73
C VAL A 371 8.65 -13.76 2.01
N ASN A 372 9.02 -14.99 2.31
CA ASN A 372 8.65 -15.66 3.56
C ASN A 372 9.72 -15.40 4.63
N LEU A 373 9.29 -14.95 5.80
CA LEU A 373 10.15 -14.59 6.94
C LEU A 373 9.83 -15.49 8.13
N THR A 374 10.86 -16.17 8.63
CA THR A 374 10.79 -16.98 9.85
C THR A 374 11.75 -16.40 10.89
N PRO A 375 11.27 -15.91 12.04
CA PRO A 375 12.15 -15.40 13.10
C PRO A 375 13.00 -16.53 13.69
N VAL A 376 14.28 -16.25 13.95
CA VAL A 376 15.22 -17.18 14.55
C VAL A 376 15.47 -16.79 16.00
N THR A 377 15.60 -17.77 16.90
CA THR A 377 15.94 -17.50 18.29
C THR A 377 17.39 -16.98 18.39
N SER A 378 17.58 -15.74 18.86
CA SER A 378 18.91 -15.11 18.97
C SER A 378 19.91 -15.97 19.72
N ARG A 379 19.49 -16.66 20.80
CA ARG A 379 20.37 -17.54 21.60
C ARG A 379 21.06 -18.61 20.76
N ARG A 380 20.36 -19.22 19.81
CA ARG A 380 20.93 -20.27 18.95
C ARG A 380 22.03 -19.68 18.06
N VAL A 381 21.74 -18.54 17.43
CA VAL A 381 22.69 -17.85 16.54
C VAL A 381 23.90 -17.38 17.36
N ILE A 382 23.70 -16.82 18.56
CA ILE A 382 24.77 -16.43 19.47
C ILE A 382 25.71 -17.61 19.75
N THR A 383 25.17 -18.76 20.16
CA THR A 383 26.00 -19.95 20.45
C THR A 383 26.74 -20.47 19.21
N GLU A 384 26.13 -20.43 18.03
CA GLU A 384 26.79 -20.81 16.77
C GLU A 384 27.94 -19.85 16.42
N GLU A 385 27.73 -18.55 16.58
CA GLU A 385 28.71 -17.50 16.29
C GLU A 385 29.83 -17.45 17.33
N GLU A 386 29.56 -17.69 18.62
CA GLU A 386 30.56 -17.82 19.69
C GLU A 386 31.50 -18.99 19.41
N LYS A 387 30.97 -20.17 19.06
CA LYS A 387 31.78 -21.33 18.67
C LYS A 387 32.62 -21.07 17.42
N ALA A 388 32.12 -20.25 16.47
CA ALA A 388 32.90 -19.85 15.31
C ALA A 388 34.02 -18.87 15.70
N ALA A 389 33.74 -17.91 16.58
CA ALA A 389 34.72 -16.97 17.11
C ALA A 389 35.83 -17.68 17.90
N GLU A 390 35.49 -18.66 18.75
CA GLU A 390 36.47 -19.47 19.49
C GLU A 390 37.40 -20.24 18.55
N ARG A 391 36.85 -20.87 17.49
CA ARG A 391 37.66 -21.56 16.47
C ARG A 391 38.62 -20.60 15.76
N LEU A 392 38.12 -19.45 15.30
CA LEU A 392 38.95 -18.42 14.65
C LEU A 392 40.02 -17.86 15.58
N ARG A 393 39.71 -17.74 16.89
CA ARG A 393 40.67 -17.30 17.91
C ARG A 393 41.81 -18.31 18.06
N GLY A 394 41.49 -19.61 18.10
CA GLY A 394 42.49 -20.69 18.08
C GLY A 394 43.37 -20.66 16.83
N GLU A 395 42.76 -20.57 15.64
CA GLU A 395 43.51 -20.46 14.38
C GLU A 395 44.42 -19.23 14.30
N TYR A 396 43.96 -18.09 14.84
CA TYR A 396 44.75 -16.87 14.90
C TYR A 396 45.94 -16.99 15.86
N SER A 397 45.75 -17.65 17.01
CA SER A 397 46.84 -17.96 17.95
C SER A 397 47.90 -18.86 17.33
N ASP A 398 47.50 -19.83 16.50
CA ASP A 398 48.42 -20.73 15.80
C ASP A 398 49.12 -20.05 14.60
N LYS A 399 48.38 -19.27 13.80
CA LYS A 399 48.87 -18.60 12.59
C LYS A 399 48.28 -17.19 12.47
N PRO A 400 48.98 -16.15 12.98
CA PRO A 400 48.45 -14.80 12.98
C PRO A 400 48.33 -14.25 11.55
N ARG A 401 47.09 -14.00 11.12
CA ARG A 401 46.74 -13.37 9.84
C ARG A 401 45.78 -12.22 10.07
N ALA A 402 46.02 -11.09 9.40
CA ALA A 402 45.16 -9.90 9.53
C ALA A 402 43.70 -10.17 9.13
N SER A 403 43.47 -11.03 8.13
CA SER A 403 42.13 -11.43 7.70
C SER A 403 41.35 -12.20 8.78
N LEU A 404 42.02 -13.06 9.56
CA LEU A 404 41.41 -13.79 10.67
C LEU A 404 40.99 -12.86 11.81
N LEU A 405 41.79 -11.83 12.10
CA LEU A 405 41.45 -10.81 13.11
C LEU A 405 40.19 -10.01 12.71
N VAL A 406 40.07 -9.64 11.43
CA VAL A 406 38.89 -8.92 10.92
C VAL A 406 37.65 -9.81 11.01
N ALA A 407 37.75 -11.07 10.60
CA ALA A 407 36.67 -12.04 10.71
C ALA A 407 36.24 -12.26 12.17
N LEU A 408 37.19 -12.40 13.10
CA LEU A 408 36.93 -12.54 14.53
C LEU A 408 36.16 -11.31 15.08
N ARG A 409 36.63 -10.10 14.79
CA ARG A 409 35.95 -8.86 15.21
C ARG A 409 34.53 -8.74 14.66
N LYS A 410 34.30 -9.19 13.43
CA LYS A 410 32.96 -9.21 12.81
C LYS A 410 32.03 -10.15 13.57
N LYS A 411 32.52 -11.33 13.95
CA LYS A 411 31.78 -12.33 14.73
C LYS A 411 31.45 -11.82 16.14
N GLU A 412 32.43 -11.21 16.82
CA GLU A 412 32.23 -10.62 18.16
C GLU A 412 31.20 -9.47 18.14
N ARG A 413 31.27 -8.56 17.15
CA ARG A 413 30.26 -7.49 16.98
C ARG A 413 28.86 -8.03 16.73
N LYS A 414 28.75 -9.12 15.95
CA LYS A 414 27.46 -9.78 15.69
C LYS A 414 26.89 -10.39 16.98
N VAL A 415 27.72 -11.05 17.79
CA VAL A 415 27.31 -11.58 19.09
C VAL A 415 26.84 -10.44 20.01
N GLU A 416 27.57 -9.32 20.06
CA GLU A 416 27.19 -8.14 20.84
C GLU A 416 25.84 -7.56 20.37
N ALA A 417 25.65 -7.38 19.05
CA ALA A 417 24.42 -6.85 18.47
C ALA A 417 23.20 -7.75 18.75
N LEU A 418 23.37 -9.08 18.62
CA LEU A 418 22.32 -10.06 18.92
C LEU A 418 22.01 -10.12 20.43
N SER A 419 23.03 -10.05 21.28
CA SER A 419 22.87 -10.10 22.74
C SER A 419 22.23 -8.82 23.29
N GLY A 420 22.57 -7.67 22.71
CA GLY A 420 21.98 -6.37 23.05
C GLY A 420 20.60 -6.12 22.43
N GLY A 421 20.08 -7.03 21.60
CA GLY A 421 18.80 -6.87 20.92
C GLY A 421 18.79 -5.82 19.79
N PHE A 422 19.95 -5.36 19.36
CA PHE A 422 20.12 -4.39 18.27
C PHE A 422 19.98 -5.01 16.88
N ALA A 423 20.15 -6.34 16.78
CA ALA A 423 19.93 -7.13 15.57
C ALA A 423 18.97 -8.29 15.86
N ARG A 424 18.06 -8.57 14.92
CA ARG A 424 17.12 -9.69 15.00
C ARG A 424 17.32 -10.63 13.81
N PRO A 425 17.58 -11.92 14.04
CA PRO A 425 17.89 -12.86 12.97
C PRO A 425 16.63 -13.50 12.37
N PHE A 426 16.66 -13.72 11.05
CA PHE A 426 15.59 -14.34 10.26
C PHE A 426 16.14 -15.38 9.29
N HIS A 427 15.35 -16.43 9.04
CA HIS A 427 15.45 -17.21 7.80
C HIS A 427 14.45 -16.66 6.79
N VAL A 428 14.95 -16.39 5.58
CA VAL A 428 14.20 -15.70 4.53
C VAL A 428 14.21 -16.53 3.26
N THR A 429 13.03 -16.84 2.73
CA THR A 429 12.90 -17.38 1.37
C THR A 429 12.38 -16.27 0.48
N TYR A 430 13.23 -15.76 -0.42
CA TYR A 430 12.92 -14.65 -1.31
C TYR A 430 12.70 -15.16 -2.73
N LEU A 431 11.46 -15.18 -3.18
CA LEU A 431 11.03 -15.79 -4.44
C LEU A 431 10.54 -14.74 -5.42
N ILE A 432 10.94 -14.88 -6.68
CA ILE A 432 10.48 -14.07 -7.79
C ILE A 432 9.89 -15.03 -8.81
N ARG A 433 8.58 -14.94 -9.03
CA ARG A 433 7.89 -15.69 -10.08
C ARG A 433 7.66 -14.78 -11.27
N VAL A 434 7.99 -15.26 -12.46
CA VAL A 434 7.87 -14.54 -13.72
C VAL A 434 7.08 -15.41 -14.70
N TRP A 435 6.20 -14.81 -15.48
CA TRP A 435 5.46 -15.54 -16.51
C TRP A 435 5.37 -14.82 -17.85
N ALA A 436 5.15 -15.60 -18.90
CA ALA A 436 4.98 -15.10 -20.26
C ALA A 436 4.16 -16.08 -21.12
N PRO A 437 3.50 -15.61 -22.19
CA PRO A 437 2.74 -16.47 -23.09
C PRO A 437 3.63 -17.40 -23.93
N THR A 438 4.91 -17.06 -24.13
CA THR A 438 5.87 -17.89 -24.88
C THR A 438 7.15 -18.09 -24.08
N ALA A 439 7.88 -19.17 -24.40
CA ALA A 439 9.15 -19.49 -23.75
C ALA A 439 10.22 -18.42 -24.03
N GLU A 440 10.26 -17.86 -25.23
CA GLU A 440 11.19 -16.81 -25.63
C GLU A 440 10.97 -15.54 -24.81
N ALA A 441 9.72 -15.09 -24.70
CA ALA A 441 9.37 -13.91 -23.90
C ALA A 441 9.64 -14.13 -22.41
N LEU A 442 9.49 -15.37 -21.91
CA LEU A 442 9.86 -15.71 -20.54
C LEU A 442 11.37 -15.53 -20.32
N ARG A 443 12.21 -16.02 -21.24
CA ARG A 443 13.67 -15.92 -21.13
C ARG A 443 14.15 -14.47 -21.10
N GLU A 444 13.55 -13.59 -21.91
CA GLU A 444 13.85 -12.15 -21.89
C GLU A 444 13.54 -11.52 -20.52
N LYS A 445 12.35 -11.81 -19.97
CA LYS A 445 11.96 -11.31 -18.64
C LYS A 445 12.83 -11.87 -17.52
N VAL A 446 13.18 -13.15 -17.57
CA VAL A 446 14.09 -13.78 -16.60
C VAL A 446 15.46 -13.10 -16.61
N ALA A 447 16.01 -12.80 -17.80
CA ALA A 447 17.27 -12.07 -17.91
C ALA A 447 17.17 -10.65 -17.33
N ALA A 448 16.06 -9.94 -17.58
CA ALA A 448 15.81 -8.62 -16.99
C ALA A 448 15.71 -8.67 -15.45
N VAL A 449 15.03 -9.69 -14.89
CA VAL A 449 14.99 -9.91 -13.43
C VAL A 449 16.38 -10.18 -12.87
N GLN A 450 17.16 -11.06 -13.51
CA GLN A 450 18.52 -11.36 -13.06
C GLN A 450 19.42 -10.12 -13.08
N ALA A 451 19.31 -9.29 -14.12
CA ALA A 451 20.03 -8.02 -14.22
C ALA A 451 19.59 -7.03 -13.12
N ALA A 452 18.29 -6.92 -12.86
CA ALA A 452 17.76 -6.08 -11.78
C ALA A 452 18.22 -6.53 -10.39
N VAL A 453 18.22 -7.84 -10.13
CA VAL A 453 18.79 -8.41 -8.89
C VAL A 453 20.27 -8.08 -8.78
N ASN A 454 21.05 -8.23 -9.86
CA ASN A 454 22.46 -7.90 -9.85
C ASN A 454 22.73 -6.41 -9.60
N ALA A 455 21.86 -5.53 -10.10
CA ALA A 455 21.92 -4.09 -9.85
C ALA A 455 21.67 -3.70 -8.39
N MET A 456 21.08 -4.59 -7.57
CA MET A 456 21.04 -4.43 -6.11
C MET A 456 22.40 -4.77 -5.49
N ASP A 457 23.42 -3.96 -5.78
CA ASP A 457 24.78 -4.05 -5.24
C ASP A 457 25.39 -5.46 -5.27
N GLY A 458 25.25 -6.16 -6.41
CA GLY A 458 25.86 -7.46 -6.65
C GLY A 458 25.12 -8.65 -6.04
N ALA A 459 23.84 -8.49 -5.65
CA ALA A 459 23.00 -9.60 -5.25
C ALA A 459 22.88 -10.65 -6.36
N GLN A 460 22.56 -11.88 -5.97
CA GLN A 460 22.46 -13.01 -6.92
C GLN A 460 21.16 -13.76 -6.70
N CYS A 461 20.56 -14.21 -7.80
CA CYS A 461 19.43 -15.12 -7.79
C CYS A 461 19.75 -16.38 -8.59
N PHE A 462 19.05 -17.45 -8.23
CA PHE A 462 19.12 -18.76 -8.85
C PHE A 462 17.82 -19.04 -9.59
N GLU A 463 17.88 -19.25 -10.90
CA GLU A 463 16.77 -19.77 -11.69
C GLU A 463 16.61 -21.29 -11.44
N CYS A 464 15.39 -21.74 -11.17
CA CYS A 464 15.14 -23.16 -10.89
C CYS A 464 15.31 -24.03 -12.13
N ALA A 465 16.41 -24.75 -12.20
CA ALA A 465 16.73 -25.65 -13.30
C ALA A 465 15.91 -26.95 -13.35
N LEU A 466 15.26 -27.34 -12.24
CA LEU A 466 14.40 -28.53 -12.17
C LEU A 466 12.94 -28.14 -11.99
N PRO A 467 11.99 -28.80 -12.69
CA PRO A 467 10.57 -28.53 -12.54
C PRO A 467 10.07 -28.89 -11.13
N THR A 468 10.61 -29.94 -10.50
CA THR A 468 10.29 -30.31 -9.11
C THR A 468 10.67 -29.23 -8.11
N THR A 469 11.87 -28.63 -8.24
CA THR A 469 12.27 -27.49 -7.40
C THR A 469 11.34 -26.29 -7.64
N ALA A 470 11.01 -25.99 -8.90
CA ALA A 470 10.12 -24.88 -9.25
C ALA A 470 8.72 -25.07 -8.65
N LYS A 471 8.15 -26.28 -8.72
CA LYS A 471 6.87 -26.66 -8.09
C LYS A 471 6.90 -26.45 -6.57
N LYS A 472 7.91 -26.96 -5.88
CA LYS A 472 8.03 -26.84 -4.40
C LYS A 472 8.12 -25.38 -3.95
N LEU A 473 8.87 -24.57 -4.69
CA LEU A 473 8.99 -23.13 -4.40
C LEU A 473 7.74 -22.34 -4.82
N PHE A 474 7.06 -22.74 -5.89
CA PHE A 474 5.77 -22.17 -6.25
C PHE A 474 4.74 -22.41 -5.14
N PHE A 475 4.64 -23.62 -4.60
CA PHE A 475 3.80 -23.92 -3.44
C PHE A 475 4.20 -23.11 -2.20
N ALA A 476 5.50 -22.95 -1.95
CA ALA A 476 5.99 -22.08 -0.88
C ALA A 476 5.65 -20.59 -1.08
N ALA A 477 5.30 -20.17 -2.29
CA ALA A 477 4.91 -18.79 -2.62
C ALA A 477 3.39 -18.57 -2.60
N TRP A 478 2.58 -19.58 -2.26
CA TRP A 478 1.12 -19.39 -2.16
C TRP A 478 0.78 -18.33 -1.11
N PRO A 479 -0.18 -17.44 -1.41
CA PRO A 479 -0.57 -16.38 -0.48
C PRO A 479 -0.98 -16.94 0.89
N GLY A 480 -0.39 -16.42 1.95
CA GLY A 480 -0.65 -16.84 3.33
C GLY A 480 0.04 -18.13 3.78
N TRP A 481 0.62 -18.92 2.85
CA TRP A 481 1.33 -20.15 3.19
C TRP A 481 2.81 -19.87 3.50
N THR A 482 3.19 -19.99 4.78
CA THR A 482 4.54 -19.65 5.28
C THR A 482 5.30 -20.83 5.89
N HIS A 483 4.66 -22.01 5.94
CA HIS A 483 5.15 -23.21 6.63
C HIS A 483 5.56 -24.31 5.66
N SER A 484 6.12 -23.93 4.51
CA SER A 484 6.76 -24.89 3.61
C SER A 484 7.87 -25.65 4.32
N ALA A 485 7.92 -26.97 4.13
CA ALA A 485 9.00 -27.82 4.61
C ALA A 485 10.25 -27.78 3.71
N TYR A 486 10.21 -27.03 2.60
CA TYR A 486 11.32 -26.90 1.67
C TYR A 486 12.26 -25.73 2.05
N HIS A 487 13.26 -26.01 2.87
CA HIS A 487 14.18 -25.00 3.43
C HIS A 487 15.49 -24.80 2.62
N HIS A 488 15.65 -25.46 1.47
CA HIS A 488 16.92 -25.47 0.72
C HIS A 488 17.26 -24.16 -0.02
N ARG A 489 16.41 -23.14 0.07
CA ARG A 489 16.59 -21.80 -0.52
C ARG A 489 16.44 -20.67 0.50
N GLU A 490 16.52 -20.99 1.78
CA GLU A 490 16.52 -19.99 2.85
C GLU A 490 17.86 -19.30 2.96
N LEU A 491 17.82 -17.97 3.10
CA LEU A 491 18.96 -17.12 3.42
C LEU A 491 18.84 -16.63 4.85
N TYR A 492 19.96 -16.56 5.57
CA TYR A 492 20.02 -15.84 6.84
C TYR A 492 19.97 -14.33 6.58
N ALA A 493 19.18 -13.60 7.36
CA ALA A 493 19.10 -12.15 7.33
C ALA A 493 19.03 -11.54 8.73
N GLU A 494 19.49 -10.30 8.88
CA GLU A 494 19.25 -9.48 10.07
C GLU A 494 18.27 -8.36 9.69
N ASP A 495 17.44 -7.94 10.65
CA ASP A 495 16.41 -6.93 10.48
C ASP A 495 16.88 -5.66 9.76
N ALA A 496 18.09 -5.18 10.07
CA ALA A 496 18.61 -3.93 9.54
C ALA A 496 18.71 -3.90 8.00
N TYR A 497 19.34 -4.90 7.39
CA TYR A 497 19.46 -4.98 5.93
C TYR A 497 18.27 -5.69 5.27
N LEU A 498 17.57 -6.56 6.01
CA LEU A 498 16.33 -7.17 5.53
C LEU A 498 15.27 -6.10 5.26
N ALA A 499 15.12 -5.13 6.16
CA ALA A 499 14.17 -4.03 6.04
C ALA A 499 14.28 -3.28 4.68
N ASP A 500 15.49 -3.12 4.16
CA ASP A 500 15.75 -2.43 2.89
C ASP A 500 15.42 -3.28 1.66
N ALA A 501 15.52 -4.61 1.78
CA ALA A 501 15.38 -5.55 0.67
C ALA A 501 13.94 -6.06 0.46
N LEU A 502 13.05 -5.86 1.44
CA LEU A 502 11.65 -6.25 1.32
C LEU A 502 10.95 -5.46 0.20
N PRO A 503 10.12 -6.10 -0.64
CA PRO A 503 9.41 -5.46 -1.76
C PRO A 503 8.20 -4.66 -1.25
N PHE A 504 8.47 -3.67 -0.41
CA PHE A 504 7.44 -2.88 0.26
C PHE A 504 7.18 -1.61 -0.56
N SER A 505 6.48 -1.71 -1.67
CA SER A 505 6.01 -0.54 -2.44
C SER A 505 4.57 -0.73 -2.89
N ALA A 506 3.86 0.37 -3.08
CA ALA A 506 2.50 0.39 -3.60
C ALA A 506 2.35 1.59 -4.55
N THR A 507 1.37 1.51 -5.44
CA THR A 507 1.07 2.64 -6.32
C THR A 507 0.23 3.68 -5.62
N PHE A 508 0.69 4.93 -5.65
CA PHE A 508 -0.14 6.06 -5.25
C PHE A 508 -1.26 6.27 -6.28
N THR A 509 -2.52 6.14 -5.85
CA THR A 509 -3.69 6.33 -6.71
C THR A 509 -4.47 7.61 -6.42
N GLY A 510 -4.13 8.35 -5.36
CA GLY A 510 -4.94 9.48 -4.90
C GLY A 510 -6.38 9.04 -4.55
N ALA A 511 -7.35 9.92 -4.78
CA ALA A 511 -8.77 9.65 -4.55
C ALA A 511 -9.41 8.96 -5.76
N LEU A 512 -8.86 7.81 -6.16
CA LEU A 512 -9.23 7.14 -7.41
C LEU A 512 -10.67 6.59 -7.42
N ALA A 513 -11.16 6.11 -6.27
CA ALA A 513 -12.50 5.55 -6.14
C ALA A 513 -13.59 6.59 -6.47
N ASP A 514 -13.43 7.81 -5.96
CA ASP A 514 -14.36 8.92 -6.11
C ASP A 514 -13.75 10.04 -6.98
N ALA A 515 -12.98 9.66 -8.00
CA ALA A 515 -12.22 10.61 -8.79
C ALA A 515 -13.13 11.59 -9.55
N GLU A 516 -12.93 12.88 -9.31
CA GLU A 516 -13.56 13.95 -10.07
C GLU A 516 -12.72 14.32 -11.29
N ALA A 517 -11.40 14.20 -11.18
CA ALA A 517 -10.45 14.33 -12.28
C ALA A 517 -9.43 13.19 -12.29
N LEU A 518 -8.94 12.84 -13.49
CA LEU A 518 -7.96 11.77 -13.72
C LEU A 518 -6.70 12.30 -14.40
N TYR A 519 -5.54 11.87 -13.90
CA TYR A 519 -4.21 12.25 -14.41
C TYR A 519 -3.22 11.08 -14.41
N ASP A 520 -2.19 11.21 -15.25
CA ASP A 520 -1.03 10.32 -15.23
C ASP A 520 -0.19 10.53 -13.96
N GLY A 521 0.21 9.43 -13.33
CA GLY A 521 1.18 9.43 -12.25
C GLY A 521 2.61 9.22 -12.73
N ASN A 522 3.57 9.41 -11.82
CA ASN A 522 5.01 9.41 -12.12
C ASN A 522 5.58 8.06 -12.60
N HIS A 523 4.84 6.97 -12.44
CA HIS A 523 5.32 5.61 -12.71
C HIS A 523 4.41 4.84 -13.66
N GLY A 524 3.77 5.55 -14.59
CA GLY A 524 2.81 4.96 -15.51
C GLY A 524 1.52 4.52 -14.83
N ASN A 525 1.24 5.02 -13.62
CA ASN A 525 0.00 4.77 -12.90
C ASN A 525 -1.07 5.82 -13.22
N LEU A 526 -2.29 5.56 -12.76
CA LEU A 526 -3.41 6.49 -12.84
C LEU A 526 -3.67 7.10 -11.46
N VAL A 527 -3.87 8.42 -11.41
CA VAL A 527 -4.14 9.17 -10.17
C VAL A 527 -5.51 9.84 -10.28
N GLY A 528 -6.35 9.63 -9.28
CA GLY A 528 -7.61 10.33 -9.09
C GLY A 528 -7.46 11.55 -8.18
N VAL A 529 -8.13 12.63 -8.54
CA VAL A 529 -8.20 13.87 -7.77
C VAL A 529 -9.66 14.15 -7.44
N THR A 530 -9.91 14.59 -6.21
CA THR A 530 -11.21 15.03 -5.73
C THR A 530 -11.10 16.39 -5.04
N THR A 531 -12.14 17.21 -5.16
CA THR A 531 -12.27 18.49 -4.47
C THR A 531 -12.86 18.36 -3.07
N ALA A 532 -13.30 17.17 -2.65
CA ALA A 532 -13.83 16.93 -1.32
C ALA A 532 -13.37 15.58 -0.75
N VAL A 533 -13.00 15.56 0.53
CA VAL A 533 -12.63 14.33 1.25
C VAL A 533 -13.48 14.23 2.50
N GLY A 534 -14.18 13.11 2.69
CA GLY A 534 -15.08 12.91 3.84
C GLY A 534 -16.19 13.95 3.93
N GLY A 535 -16.69 14.43 2.79
CA GLY A 535 -17.69 15.51 2.72
C GLY A 535 -17.16 16.91 3.02
N SER A 536 -15.85 17.06 3.26
CA SER A 536 -15.20 18.35 3.52
C SER A 536 -14.49 18.86 2.26
N PRO A 537 -14.82 20.07 1.76
CA PRO A 537 -14.13 20.69 0.64
C PRO A 537 -12.62 20.85 0.91
N GLN A 538 -11.82 20.63 -0.12
CA GLN A 538 -10.36 20.72 -0.06
C GLN A 538 -9.86 21.95 -0.81
N HIS A 539 -8.98 22.72 -0.17
CA HIS A 539 -8.26 23.79 -0.84
C HIS A 539 -7.11 23.24 -1.68
N ALA A 540 -6.95 23.74 -2.91
CA ALA A 540 -5.86 23.37 -3.80
C ALA A 540 -4.96 24.58 -4.06
N VAL A 541 -3.64 24.33 -4.12
CA VAL A 541 -2.65 25.34 -4.49
C VAL A 541 -1.75 24.75 -5.57
N VAL A 542 -1.58 25.47 -6.69
CA VAL A 542 -0.75 25.05 -7.82
C VAL A 542 0.46 25.98 -7.95
N PHE A 543 1.65 25.41 -7.82
CA PHE A 543 2.92 26.13 -7.93
C PHE A 543 3.65 25.79 -9.23
N GLY A 544 4.45 26.73 -9.70
CA GLY A 544 5.29 26.53 -10.88
C GLY A 544 5.78 27.85 -11.45
N MET A 545 6.90 27.81 -12.16
CA MET A 545 7.41 29.00 -12.86
C MET A 545 6.50 29.41 -14.03
N THR A 546 6.71 30.61 -14.58
CA THR A 546 6.03 31.04 -15.82
C THR A 546 6.38 30.07 -16.94
N GLY A 547 5.39 29.68 -17.75
CA GLY A 547 5.55 28.70 -18.83
C GLY A 547 5.51 27.23 -18.37
N ALA A 548 5.39 26.92 -17.08
CA ALA A 548 5.31 25.55 -16.58
C ALA A 548 3.96 24.82 -16.86
N GLY A 549 3.03 25.47 -17.57
CA GLY A 549 1.72 24.87 -17.90
C GLY A 549 0.64 24.98 -16.82
N LYS A 550 0.81 25.83 -15.80
CA LYS A 550 -0.18 26.01 -14.70
C LYS A 550 -1.60 26.27 -15.21
N SER A 551 -1.77 27.25 -16.10
CA SER A 551 -3.10 27.62 -16.61
C SER A 551 -3.74 26.49 -17.42
N ALA A 552 -2.95 25.75 -18.22
CA ALA A 552 -3.45 24.60 -18.97
C ALA A 552 -3.91 23.46 -18.04
N PHE A 553 -3.18 23.22 -16.95
CA PHE A 553 -3.57 22.25 -15.93
C PHE A 553 -4.88 22.66 -15.24
N ILE A 554 -5.01 23.93 -14.81
CA ILE A 554 -6.22 24.43 -14.16
C ILE A 554 -7.42 24.42 -15.13
N GLU A 555 -7.24 24.87 -16.38
CA GLU A 555 -8.30 24.82 -17.40
C GLU A 555 -8.84 23.39 -17.57
N ASP A 556 -7.94 22.41 -17.67
CA ASP A 556 -8.32 21.01 -17.76
C ASP A 556 -9.04 20.49 -16.51
N PHE A 557 -8.55 20.85 -15.32
CA PHE A 557 -9.17 20.52 -14.05
C PHE A 557 -10.59 21.09 -13.96
N LEU A 558 -10.79 22.34 -14.38
CA LEU A 558 -12.10 22.98 -14.45
C LEU A 558 -13.04 22.22 -15.39
N PHE A 559 -12.59 21.87 -16.61
CA PHE A 559 -13.41 21.07 -17.53
C PHE A 559 -13.75 19.67 -16.99
N GLN A 560 -12.89 19.05 -16.18
CA GLN A 560 -13.21 17.77 -15.58
C GLN A 560 -14.21 17.90 -14.43
N THR A 561 -14.19 19.00 -13.68
CA THR A 561 -14.95 19.13 -12.42
C THR A 561 -16.20 20.01 -12.51
N ALA A 562 -16.32 20.88 -13.52
CA ALA A 562 -17.39 21.87 -13.63
C ALA A 562 -18.81 21.29 -13.50
N GLY A 563 -19.05 20.11 -14.09
CA GLY A 563 -20.35 19.43 -14.03
C GLY A 563 -20.75 18.91 -12.64
N LEU A 564 -19.86 19.02 -11.65
CA LEU A 564 -20.08 18.60 -10.26
C LEU A 564 -20.45 19.77 -9.35
N PHE A 565 -20.33 21.00 -9.83
CA PHE A 565 -20.63 22.21 -9.06
C PHE A 565 -21.88 22.91 -9.59
N SER A 566 -22.69 23.44 -8.67
CA SER A 566 -23.83 24.29 -9.04
C SER A 566 -23.40 25.66 -9.54
N HIS A 567 -22.24 26.15 -9.09
CA HIS A 567 -21.71 27.47 -9.48
C HIS A 567 -20.17 27.46 -9.45
N SER A 568 -19.55 28.09 -10.46
CA SER A 568 -18.10 28.25 -10.58
C SER A 568 -17.76 29.73 -10.78
N LEU A 569 -16.99 30.31 -9.86
CA LEU A 569 -16.48 31.68 -9.96
C LEU A 569 -14.98 31.67 -10.25
N LEU A 570 -14.58 32.30 -11.36
CA LEU A 570 -13.18 32.43 -11.75
C LEU A 570 -12.75 33.89 -11.66
N ILE A 571 -11.71 34.14 -10.87
CA ILE A 571 -11.08 35.46 -10.75
C ILE A 571 -9.63 35.31 -11.20
N GLU A 572 -9.28 36.00 -12.28
CA GLU A 572 -7.95 35.90 -12.87
C GLU A 572 -7.49 37.21 -13.53
N GLU A 573 -6.20 37.25 -13.85
CA GLU A 573 -5.57 38.29 -14.66
C GLU A 573 -5.11 37.67 -15.99
N GLY A 574 -5.44 38.28 -17.13
CA GLY A 574 -4.93 37.86 -18.45
C GLY A 574 -5.81 36.89 -19.25
N GLN A 575 -7.05 36.61 -18.82
CA GLN A 575 -8.05 35.82 -19.59
C GLN A 575 -7.60 34.39 -19.96
N SER A 576 -6.79 33.74 -19.12
CA SER A 576 -6.31 32.36 -19.31
C SER A 576 -7.44 31.34 -19.39
N TYR A 577 -8.57 31.57 -18.72
CA TYR A 577 -9.72 30.65 -18.64
C TYR A 577 -10.91 31.10 -19.48
N ARG A 578 -10.72 32.10 -20.35
CA ARG A 578 -11.76 32.58 -21.27
C ARG A 578 -12.37 31.46 -22.09
N ARG A 579 -11.55 30.54 -22.60
CA ARG A 579 -12.01 29.38 -23.38
C ARG A 579 -12.95 28.47 -22.59
N PHE A 580 -12.67 28.27 -21.30
CA PHE A 580 -13.55 27.51 -20.42
C PHE A 580 -14.91 28.21 -20.25
N ALA A 581 -14.91 29.52 -20.00
CA ALA A 581 -16.15 30.29 -19.89
C ALA A 581 -16.97 30.26 -21.19
N GLU A 582 -16.34 30.54 -22.33
CA GLU A 582 -17.00 30.52 -23.65
C GLU A 582 -17.55 29.12 -23.99
N ALA A 583 -16.84 28.05 -23.61
CA ALA A 583 -17.30 26.68 -23.83
C ALA A 583 -18.56 26.32 -23.04
N LEU A 584 -18.77 26.95 -21.87
CA LEU A 584 -20.00 26.82 -21.07
C LEU A 584 -21.08 27.83 -21.47
N GLY A 585 -20.87 28.60 -22.54
CA GLY A 585 -21.81 29.63 -22.99
C GLY A 585 -21.80 30.90 -22.14
N GLU A 586 -20.78 31.06 -21.28
CA GLU A 586 -20.63 32.20 -20.38
C GLU A 586 -19.73 33.29 -20.97
N THR A 587 -19.90 34.51 -20.48
CA THR A 587 -19.07 35.67 -20.87
C THR A 587 -18.26 36.20 -19.70
N SER A 588 -16.96 36.42 -19.93
CA SER A 588 -16.08 37.00 -18.93
C SER A 588 -16.40 38.47 -18.65
N ILE A 589 -16.46 38.83 -17.37
CA ILE A 589 -16.57 40.23 -16.92
C ILE A 589 -15.17 40.83 -16.85
N ILE A 590 -14.84 41.74 -17.77
CA ILE A 590 -13.51 42.36 -17.84
C ILE A 590 -13.44 43.62 -16.98
N ILE A 591 -12.89 43.50 -15.77
CA ILE A 591 -12.70 44.64 -14.87
C ILE A 591 -11.49 45.45 -15.36
N HIS A 592 -11.76 46.58 -16.02
CA HIS A 592 -10.76 47.52 -16.53
C HIS A 592 -11.21 48.97 -16.24
N PRO A 593 -10.30 49.95 -16.04
CA PRO A 593 -10.67 51.35 -15.84
C PRO A 593 -11.58 51.92 -16.93
N ASP A 594 -11.42 51.44 -18.17
CA ASP A 594 -12.23 51.85 -19.33
C ASP A 594 -13.46 50.96 -19.58
N ALA A 595 -13.78 50.03 -18.67
CA ALA A 595 -14.95 49.17 -18.81
C ALA A 595 -16.25 49.97 -18.69
N GLY A 596 -17.27 49.57 -19.45
CA GLY A 596 -18.59 50.22 -19.44
C GLY A 596 -19.44 49.92 -18.18
N PHE A 597 -18.84 49.37 -17.12
CA PHE A 597 -19.53 49.00 -15.89
C PHE A 597 -18.68 49.35 -14.67
N THR A 598 -19.36 49.59 -13.55
CA THR A 598 -18.74 49.97 -12.27
C THR A 598 -19.07 48.93 -11.21
N LEU A 599 -18.10 48.62 -10.35
CA LEU A 599 -18.30 47.78 -9.18
C LEU A 599 -18.65 48.66 -7.99
N ASN A 600 -19.89 48.58 -7.51
CA ASN A 600 -20.30 49.28 -6.31
C ASN A 600 -19.98 48.45 -5.06
N TYR A 601 -18.80 48.65 -4.50
CA TYR A 601 -18.38 48.01 -3.25
C TYR A 601 -19.11 48.52 -2.00
N LEU A 602 -19.97 49.54 -2.14
CA LEU A 602 -20.87 50.01 -1.08
C LEU A 602 -22.24 49.32 -1.14
N ASP A 603 -22.53 48.56 -2.19
CA ASP A 603 -23.78 47.84 -2.30
C ASP A 603 -23.74 46.57 -1.44
N THR A 604 -24.74 46.40 -0.58
CA THR A 604 -24.88 45.19 0.23
C THR A 604 -25.64 44.07 -0.50
N GLN A 605 -26.14 44.32 -1.72
CA GLN A 605 -26.90 43.37 -2.53
C GLN A 605 -28.13 42.81 -1.79
N GLY A 606 -28.78 43.65 -0.97
CA GLY A 606 -29.95 43.27 -0.18
C GLY A 606 -29.64 42.40 1.04
N LEU A 607 -28.37 42.30 1.44
CA LEU A 607 -27.96 41.73 2.72
C LEU A 607 -27.80 42.83 3.78
N PRO A 608 -27.85 42.48 5.08
CA PRO A 608 -27.61 43.44 6.13
C PRO A 608 -26.21 44.04 6.08
N LEU A 609 -26.08 45.32 6.41
CA LEU A 609 -24.79 45.98 6.54
C LEU A 609 -23.99 45.38 7.71
N THR A 610 -22.86 44.74 7.39
CA THR A 610 -21.99 44.10 8.38
C THR A 610 -20.70 44.89 8.64
N GLN A 611 -20.06 44.59 9.77
CA GLN A 611 -18.71 45.09 10.06
C GLN A 611 -17.68 44.57 9.04
N LEU A 612 -17.85 43.35 8.53
CA LEU A 612 -16.98 42.81 7.49
C LEU A 612 -17.12 43.61 6.18
N HIS A 613 -18.34 43.95 5.77
CA HIS A 613 -18.59 44.78 4.59
C HIS A 613 -17.91 46.14 4.69
N LEU A 614 -18.09 46.81 5.83
CA LEU A 614 -17.45 48.11 6.10
C LEU A 614 -15.92 47.99 6.11
N ALA A 615 -15.37 46.98 6.77
CA ALA A 615 -13.92 46.76 6.81
C ALA A 615 -13.35 46.49 5.40
N THR A 616 -14.04 45.71 4.57
CA THR A 616 -13.63 45.45 3.18
C THR A 616 -13.67 46.72 2.34
N ALA A 617 -14.74 47.52 2.45
CA ALA A 617 -14.84 48.80 1.74
C ALA A 617 -13.75 49.80 2.19
N VAL A 618 -13.47 49.89 3.49
CA VAL A 618 -12.38 50.72 4.03
C VAL A 618 -11.02 50.24 3.52
N ALA A 619 -10.78 48.93 3.49
CA ALA A 619 -9.54 48.36 2.97
C ALA A 619 -9.35 48.68 1.49
N LEU A 620 -10.41 48.58 0.68
CA LEU A 620 -10.39 48.94 -0.73
C LEU A 620 -10.10 50.44 -0.93
N LEU A 621 -10.82 51.31 -0.21
CA LEU A 621 -10.61 52.76 -0.23
C LEU A 621 -9.19 53.14 0.18
N ALA A 622 -8.66 52.52 1.23
CA ALA A 622 -7.29 52.75 1.68
C ALA A 622 -6.26 52.38 0.62
N ARG A 623 -6.51 51.33 -0.18
CA ARG A 623 -5.68 50.94 -1.33
C ARG A 623 -5.79 51.93 -2.48
N MET A 624 -7.00 52.42 -2.78
CA MET A 624 -7.25 53.41 -3.85
C MET A 624 -6.59 54.77 -3.57
N VAL A 625 -6.54 55.18 -2.31
CA VAL A 625 -5.86 56.43 -1.87
C VAL A 625 -4.31 56.28 -1.92
N GLY A 626 -3.81 55.04 -1.97
CA GLY A 626 -2.37 54.73 -2.01
C GLY A 626 -1.76 54.47 -0.64
N ALA A 627 -0.68 53.69 -0.62
CA ALA A 627 0.02 53.29 0.61
C ALA A 627 0.85 54.47 1.18
N PRO A 628 0.60 54.90 2.44
CA PRO A 628 1.47 55.87 3.10
C PRO A 628 2.82 55.24 3.50
N GLU A 629 3.80 56.09 3.81
CA GLU A 629 5.14 55.65 4.21
C GLU A 629 5.18 55.00 5.61
N SER A 630 4.21 55.30 6.48
CA SER A 630 4.15 54.75 7.84
C SER A 630 2.86 53.97 8.13
N ALA A 631 2.99 52.91 8.93
CA ALA A 631 1.86 52.11 9.41
C ALA A 631 0.89 52.92 10.29
N GLU A 632 1.41 53.88 11.05
CA GLU A 632 0.58 54.77 11.89
C GLU A 632 -0.31 55.69 11.03
N GLN A 633 0.24 56.24 9.93
CA GLN A 633 -0.54 57.02 8.97
C GLN A 633 -1.60 56.16 8.27
N LEU A 634 -1.28 54.89 7.96
CA LEU A 634 -2.26 53.96 7.39
C LEU A 634 -3.41 53.71 8.36
N ALA A 635 -3.11 53.46 9.64
CA ALA A 635 -4.12 53.25 10.67
C ALA A 635 -5.01 54.47 10.88
N LEU A 636 -4.43 55.68 10.94
CA LEU A 636 -5.18 56.93 11.05
C LEU A 636 -6.10 57.15 9.84
N ARG A 637 -5.60 56.90 8.62
CA ARG A 637 -6.42 56.98 7.39
C ARG A 637 -7.57 55.97 7.40
N GLN A 638 -7.30 54.73 7.78
CA GLN A 638 -8.35 53.70 7.89
C GLN A 638 -9.42 54.09 8.92
N ALA A 639 -9.02 54.67 10.06
CA ALA A 639 -9.98 55.16 11.06
C ALA A 639 -10.86 56.30 10.52
N GLN A 640 -10.26 57.27 9.81
CA GLN A 640 -11.00 58.35 9.16
C GLN A 640 -11.97 57.82 8.09
N LEU A 641 -11.52 56.93 7.21
CA LEU A 641 -12.35 56.28 6.20
C LEU A 641 -13.51 55.51 6.83
N THR A 642 -13.25 54.79 7.92
CA THR A 642 -14.28 54.05 8.68
C THR A 642 -15.36 55.01 9.20
N GLN A 643 -14.96 56.14 9.79
CA GLN A 643 -15.89 57.15 10.29
C GLN A 643 -16.77 57.72 9.16
N TYR A 644 -16.15 58.12 8.04
CA TYR A 644 -16.91 58.67 6.91
C TYR A 644 -17.83 57.64 6.26
N LEU A 645 -17.40 56.38 6.19
CA LEU A 645 -18.22 55.32 5.64
C LEU A 645 -19.45 55.04 6.51
N HIS A 646 -19.27 54.97 7.84
CA HIS A 646 -20.40 54.85 8.78
C HIS A 646 -21.38 56.02 8.66
N GLN A 647 -20.86 57.24 8.53
CA GLN A 647 -21.68 58.42 8.34
C GLN A 647 -22.46 58.35 7.02
N LEU A 648 -21.80 57.96 5.92
CA LEU A 648 -22.44 57.81 4.62
C LEU A 648 -23.66 56.86 4.66
N TYR A 649 -23.51 55.65 5.23
CA TYR A 649 -24.63 54.73 5.35
C TYR A 649 -25.74 55.27 6.25
N ARG A 650 -25.40 55.94 7.35
CA ARG A 650 -26.39 56.52 8.28
C ARG A 650 -27.18 57.64 7.63
N ASP A 651 -26.51 58.55 6.94
CA ASP A 651 -27.14 59.68 6.26
C ASP A 651 -28.02 59.17 5.12
N THR A 652 -27.53 58.19 4.35
CA THR A 652 -28.30 57.53 3.28
C THR A 652 -29.56 56.84 3.81
N PHE A 653 -29.46 56.09 4.91
CA PHE A 653 -30.63 55.46 5.56
C PHE A 653 -31.62 56.51 6.08
N THR A 654 -31.13 57.59 6.68
CA THR A 654 -31.97 58.67 7.20
C THR A 654 -32.77 59.35 6.09
N ASP A 655 -32.12 59.63 4.95
CA ASP A 655 -32.78 60.21 3.79
C ASP A 655 -33.74 59.23 3.11
N TRP A 656 -33.35 57.95 2.99
CA TRP A 656 -34.19 56.90 2.43
C TRP A 656 -35.45 56.65 3.27
N SER A 657 -35.31 56.51 4.59
CA SER A 657 -36.43 56.24 5.50
C SER A 657 -37.45 57.37 5.54
N ARG A 658 -37.00 58.63 5.40
CA ARG A 658 -37.90 59.80 5.26
C ARG A 658 -38.71 59.78 3.97
N ARG A 659 -38.10 59.35 2.86
CA ARG A 659 -38.76 59.28 1.55
C ARG A 659 -39.66 58.04 1.40
N ASN A 660 -39.38 56.98 2.15
CA ASN A 660 -40.05 55.68 2.05
C ASN A 660 -40.64 55.24 3.41
N SER A 661 -41.52 56.05 3.98
CA SER A 661 -42.04 55.85 5.35
C SER A 661 -42.71 54.49 5.56
N GLN A 662 -43.49 54.00 4.59
CA GLN A 662 -44.15 52.70 4.69
C GLN A 662 -43.14 51.54 4.70
N GLN A 663 -42.17 51.56 3.78
CA GLN A 663 -41.11 50.53 3.71
C GLN A 663 -40.20 50.60 4.94
N ALA A 664 -39.97 51.78 5.50
CA ALA A 664 -39.21 51.93 6.74
C ALA A 664 -39.90 51.24 7.94
N GLU A 665 -41.23 51.26 8.03
CA GLU A 665 -41.96 50.47 9.05
C GLU A 665 -41.85 48.96 8.80
N GLU A 666 -41.91 48.53 7.54
CA GLU A 666 -41.71 47.13 7.17
C GLU A 666 -40.31 46.64 7.56
N VAL A 667 -39.27 47.44 7.30
CA VAL A 667 -37.90 47.14 7.72
C VAL A 667 -37.78 47.08 9.24
N ARG A 668 -38.41 47.99 10.00
CA ARG A 668 -38.39 47.94 11.47
C ARG A 668 -38.99 46.64 11.99
N ARG A 669 -40.15 46.24 11.45
CA ARG A 669 -40.79 44.97 11.79
C ARG A 669 -39.88 43.80 11.42
N PHE A 670 -39.28 43.83 10.23
CA PHE A 670 -38.41 42.76 9.76
C PHE A 670 -37.11 42.65 10.55
N ALA A 671 -36.44 43.76 10.87
CA ALA A 671 -35.24 43.80 11.71
C ALA A 671 -35.52 43.25 13.12
N CYS A 672 -36.67 43.62 13.71
CA CYS A 672 -37.13 43.08 14.98
C CYS A 672 -37.37 41.56 14.87
N ALA A 673 -38.01 41.12 13.78
CA ALA A 673 -38.25 39.70 13.51
C ALA A 673 -36.94 38.91 13.38
N VAL A 674 -35.98 39.39 12.58
CA VAL A 674 -34.66 38.74 12.41
C VAL A 674 -33.93 38.62 13.75
N HIS A 675 -33.94 39.69 14.55
CA HIS A 675 -33.27 39.68 15.86
C HIS A 675 -33.89 38.64 16.81
N ALA A 676 -35.22 38.54 16.83
CA ALA A 676 -35.92 37.54 17.64
C ALA A 676 -35.76 36.12 17.06
N TRP A 677 -35.83 35.97 15.73
CA TRP A 677 -35.73 34.69 15.02
C TRP A 677 -34.38 34.01 15.23
N ARG A 678 -33.31 34.81 15.36
CA ARG A 678 -31.97 34.32 15.69
C ARG A 678 -31.93 33.43 16.93
N THR A 679 -32.82 33.66 17.91
CA THR A 679 -32.89 32.85 19.14
C THR A 679 -33.41 31.42 18.90
N LYS A 680 -34.06 31.17 17.76
CA LYS A 680 -34.52 29.84 17.32
C LYS A 680 -33.46 29.07 16.54
N LEU A 681 -32.38 29.72 16.09
CA LEU A 681 -31.30 29.09 15.34
C LEU A 681 -30.27 28.45 16.29
N PRO A 682 -29.42 27.51 15.79
CA PRO A 682 -28.36 26.90 16.58
C PRO A 682 -27.46 27.93 17.29
N ALA A 683 -26.96 27.56 18.48
CA ALA A 683 -26.07 28.42 19.25
C ALA A 683 -24.83 28.82 18.43
N GLY A 684 -24.61 30.11 18.27
CA GLY A 684 -23.52 30.67 17.44
C GLY A 684 -23.97 31.28 16.11
N ALA A 685 -25.23 31.10 15.71
CA ALA A 685 -25.75 31.67 14.46
C ALA A 685 -25.52 33.19 14.37
N THR A 686 -25.09 33.67 13.21
CA THR A 686 -24.80 35.10 12.99
C THR A 686 -26.08 35.89 12.67
N PRO A 687 -26.09 37.23 12.83
CA PRO A 687 -27.23 38.06 12.42
C PRO A 687 -27.56 37.95 10.92
N VAL A 688 -26.55 37.75 10.06
CA VAL A 688 -26.75 37.58 8.62
C VAL A 688 -27.41 36.24 8.31
N GLU A 689 -27.00 35.15 8.98
CA GLU A 689 -27.64 33.84 8.84
C GLU A 689 -29.12 33.90 9.25
N ALA A 690 -29.43 34.57 10.37
CA ALA A 690 -30.82 34.77 10.80
C ALA A 690 -31.64 35.58 9.80
N PHE A 691 -31.03 36.61 9.18
CA PHE A 691 -31.67 37.39 8.14
C PHE A 691 -31.99 36.55 6.91
N VAL A 692 -30.99 35.79 6.41
CA VAL A 692 -31.13 34.97 5.21
C VAL A 692 -32.16 33.85 5.43
N ASP A 693 -32.07 33.12 6.55
CA ASP A 693 -33.01 32.04 6.88
C ASP A 693 -34.46 32.57 6.97
N LEU A 694 -34.70 33.67 7.70
CA LEU A 694 -36.04 34.23 7.81
C LEU A 694 -36.55 34.79 6.47
N ARG A 695 -35.71 35.51 5.71
CA ARG A 695 -36.05 36.05 4.39
C ARG A 695 -36.48 34.94 3.43
N ASP A 696 -35.68 33.88 3.35
CA ASP A 696 -35.90 32.80 2.38
C ASP A 696 -37.16 32.00 2.71
N ARG A 697 -37.43 31.75 4.01
CA ARG A 697 -38.68 31.11 4.47
C ARG A 697 -39.92 31.96 4.23
N LEU A 698 -39.83 33.28 4.41
CA LEU A 698 -40.92 34.20 4.08
C LEU A 698 -41.18 34.22 2.56
N ASN A 699 -40.13 34.23 1.75
CA ASN A 699 -40.25 34.14 0.29
C ASN A 699 -40.87 32.82 -0.17
N ALA A 700 -40.56 31.72 0.52
CA ALA A 700 -41.19 30.41 0.33
C ALA A 700 -42.62 30.31 0.89
N LYS A 701 -43.10 31.36 1.58
CA LYS A 701 -44.41 31.42 2.25
C LYS A 701 -44.60 30.31 3.29
N GLU A 702 -43.57 29.99 4.05
CA GLU A 702 -43.68 29.02 5.15
C GLU A 702 -44.55 29.57 6.28
N ASP A 703 -45.53 28.76 6.73
CA ASP A 703 -46.50 29.14 7.75
C ASP A 703 -45.85 29.56 9.08
N GLU A 704 -44.77 28.88 9.49
CA GLU A 704 -44.06 29.23 10.73
C GLU A 704 -43.45 30.63 10.67
N ALA A 705 -42.77 30.96 9.58
CA ALA A 705 -42.14 32.27 9.39
C ALA A 705 -43.19 33.38 9.28
N LEU A 706 -44.28 33.14 8.53
CA LEU A 706 -45.40 34.07 8.41
C LEU A 706 -46.08 34.33 9.75
N ALA A 707 -46.40 33.26 10.50
CA ALA A 707 -47.02 33.37 11.82
C ALA A 707 -46.08 34.05 12.83
N PHE A 708 -44.78 33.79 12.75
CA PHE A 708 -43.79 34.42 13.62
C PHE A 708 -43.73 35.94 13.42
N VAL A 709 -43.61 36.40 12.16
CA VAL A 709 -43.59 37.83 11.85
C VAL A 709 -44.92 38.49 12.20
N ALA A 710 -46.05 37.82 11.93
CA ALA A 710 -47.39 38.33 12.28
C ALA A 710 -47.64 38.38 13.80
N GLY A 711 -46.98 37.51 14.58
CA GLY A 711 -47.09 37.45 16.04
C GLY A 711 -46.32 38.55 16.78
N LEU A 712 -45.52 39.36 16.09
CA LEU A 712 -44.79 40.48 16.71
C LEU A 712 -45.74 41.62 17.07
N THR A 713 -45.75 41.98 18.36
CA THR A 713 -46.56 43.12 18.83
C THR A 713 -45.94 44.46 18.41
N GLU A 714 -46.78 45.44 18.07
CA GLU A 714 -46.33 46.82 17.76
C GLU A 714 -45.49 47.45 18.88
N ALA A 715 -45.79 47.13 20.14
CA ALA A 715 -44.99 47.59 21.28
C ALA A 715 -43.55 47.04 21.26
N ALA A 716 -43.37 45.77 20.88
CA ALA A 716 -42.04 45.15 20.76
C ALA A 716 -41.25 45.75 19.59
N ILE A 717 -41.90 46.00 18.45
CA ILE A 717 -41.27 46.64 17.28
C ILE A 717 -40.84 48.07 17.61
N THR A 718 -41.73 48.85 18.25
CA THR A 718 -41.43 50.23 18.65
C THR A 718 -40.27 50.29 19.64
N ARG A 719 -40.28 49.42 20.66
CA ARG A 719 -39.20 49.33 21.64
C ARG A 719 -37.87 48.96 20.96
N PHE A 720 -37.88 47.96 20.08
CA PHE A 720 -36.69 47.55 19.33
C PHE A 720 -36.08 48.68 18.48
N ALA A 721 -36.93 49.50 17.85
CA ALA A 721 -36.49 50.61 17.03
C ALA A 721 -35.96 51.82 17.84
N GLN A 722 -36.30 51.94 19.13
CA GLN A 722 -35.93 53.08 19.98
C GLN A 722 -34.81 52.76 20.99
N GLU A 723 -34.57 51.49 21.28
CA GLU A 723 -33.52 51.08 22.21
C GLU A 723 -32.12 51.30 21.60
N PRO A 724 -31.19 52.01 22.27
CA PRO A 724 -29.85 52.30 21.74
C PRO A 724 -29.05 51.06 21.33
N ALA A 725 -29.32 49.92 21.96
CA ALA A 725 -28.65 48.65 21.68
C ALA A 725 -29.07 48.04 20.33
N THR A 726 -30.31 48.28 19.89
CA THR A 726 -30.96 47.61 18.74
C THR A 726 -31.38 48.56 17.62
N GLU A 727 -31.53 49.86 17.88
CA GLU A 727 -31.89 50.88 16.88
C GLU A 727 -31.01 50.78 15.63
N ARG A 728 -29.69 50.65 15.82
CA ARG A 728 -28.71 50.52 14.73
C ARG A 728 -28.97 49.31 13.83
N LEU A 729 -29.60 48.25 14.33
CA LEU A 729 -29.90 47.05 13.56
C LEU A 729 -30.98 47.32 12.51
N VAL A 730 -31.89 48.27 12.77
CA VAL A 730 -32.90 48.71 11.78
C VAL A 730 -32.20 49.31 10.57
N ALA A 731 -31.28 50.25 10.80
CA ALA A 731 -30.51 50.89 9.74
C ALA A 731 -29.58 49.92 8.99
N GLN A 732 -29.13 48.85 9.66
CA GLN A 732 -28.32 47.80 9.03
C GLN A 732 -29.17 46.80 8.22
N THR A 733 -30.48 46.71 8.48
CA THR A 733 -31.38 45.75 7.82
C THR A 733 -32.06 46.35 6.59
N ALA A 734 -32.27 47.68 6.59
CA ALA A 734 -32.67 48.44 5.39
C ALA A 734 -31.58 48.39 4.32
#